data_AF-A0A367LE50-F1
#
_entry.id   AF-A0A367LE50-F1
#
_cell.length_a   1.000
_cell.length_b   1.000
_cell.length_c   1.000
_cell.angle_alpha   90.00
_cell.angle_beta   90.00
_cell.angle_gamma   90.00
#
_symmetry.space_group_name_H-M   'P 1'
#
loop_
_entity.id
_entity.type
_entity.pdbx_description
1 polymer ?
#
loop_
_entity_poly.entity_id
_entity_poly.type
_entity_poly.pdbx_seq_one_letter_code
_entity_poly.pdbx_strand_id
1 'polypeptide(L)'
;MCCVAKSRQARDNIPSGRQEPKAVKMHLSLSLLALHGVSMAAGTTLKPWVSKSKQPCKDFVEDCVGTEVWCKSFVNGRSPYASPEACFRDRAAEAQTKHLLAGSENRTDAACETIQDLVGRMECYAAREMGPWLPLASQACPDGTRDESCLDLDDWCKSAKAKFIYGSTEVCQGFRKLASLKQPGGQGKFRGDHGEDYQRTESLCGALVDGEERLRCFSQRTRGPFAVVYSAACSEHQTYELCNGTVDWCRQSSSLALYGSETNCRNFRGEPPELLKWQPKADNCSDASEQCLGTEQVCNTLVPTDLRDDCFVARESPPFLPADPRSCSDDKPASEMCLGTEAWCTDHFQQANYLTADKCLSIRGWDLDKVETQVGDDLAKSLDRILAATLIEMTRLKSSLEEAKPAFKEILEWIRKNSTALAASAAEEAYELPIYLYLWQLSHGGKLTTIANYIPTGGEVNPSLGPTGNHQVSTTISMDIVFHFISMANMALRGRRYILLATAIAAVMVLFLTREPALAKARHLISTATTISTTSTTTSTGKATSYLPEPDWNPPPIREPFPRLKAAGASPPQVPAWNRPKSKIHNEYGLDYAPPLLIGFSRAWPVLLQAIVSYITAGWPAEQIWVVENTGGAARANAEARLTLQNPLYVDHDMLRRLGVRIVAAPVLMTFAQLQNYFTHLAHENDWPFYFWSHMDVLVLSYEDGLDGLTPPAGDKAYRSVYELCLAELERRRREPIRWSNVFFSYDHLSLVNREAYDDVGGWDVYIPFYMNDCDMHSRLMMRNWTQRDGRAGIITDVSTVLDDLGALYRDPAIEPSFSDPNPPEPGKAPIEARDEANTTAITPETAYFQKLKAVADHMFHYKHGDRGRNTWQLGQHGGQGEPFYYPARGIAEATELLTEAGREVFRRKWGHRDCDLIAGAGRKYDDQWRVAKDWE
;
A
#
# COMPACT_ATOMS: atom_id res chain seq x y z
N MET A 1 -19.17 40.61 24.35
CA MET A 1 -19.43 42.02 24.72
C MET A 1 -18.98 42.88 23.54
N CYS A 2 -19.73 43.75 22.88
CA CYS A 2 -21.15 44.00 22.60
C CYS A 2 -21.08 44.84 21.31
N CYS A 3 -21.70 44.45 20.20
CA CYS A 3 -22.98 45.00 19.68
C CYS A 3 -22.99 46.55 19.60
N VAL A 4 -23.48 47.22 18.55
CA VAL A 4 -24.86 47.21 18.03
C VAL A 4 -24.94 48.07 16.75
N ALA A 5 -25.47 47.46 15.69
CA ALA A 5 -26.52 47.89 14.75
C ALA A 5 -26.95 49.38 14.59
N LYS A 6 -27.32 49.76 13.35
CA LYS A 6 -28.55 50.55 13.10
C LYS A 6 -29.09 50.41 11.66
N SER A 7 -30.39 50.15 11.61
CA SER A 7 -31.33 49.97 10.49
C SER A 7 -31.86 51.27 9.88
N ARG A 8 -32.43 51.20 8.65
CA ARG A 8 -33.65 51.91 8.16
C ARG A 8 -34.20 51.15 6.92
N GLN A 9 -35.39 50.52 6.96
CA GLN A 9 -36.75 51.06 6.68
C GLN A 9 -36.92 51.56 5.22
N ALA A 10 -37.96 51.24 4.43
CA ALA A 10 -39.35 50.90 4.73
C ALA A 10 -40.18 50.49 3.47
N ARG A 11 -41.19 49.60 3.67
CA ARG A 11 -42.62 49.61 3.21
C ARG A 11 -42.99 49.54 1.71
N ASP A 12 -44.13 49.03 1.25
CA ASP A 12 -45.27 48.21 1.75
C ASP A 12 -46.18 47.94 0.51
N ASN A 13 -46.79 46.75 0.38
CA ASN A 13 -48.27 46.56 0.34
C ASN A 13 -48.73 45.16 -0.14
N ILE A 14 -49.67 44.61 0.64
CA ILE A 14 -50.44 43.35 0.50
C ILE A 14 -51.87 43.72 0.03
N PRO A 15 -52.74 42.79 -0.45
CA PRO A 15 -53.70 42.10 0.45
C PRO A 15 -54.03 40.65 -0.04
N SER A 16 -54.72 39.72 0.62
CA SER A 16 -55.21 39.42 1.97
C SER A 16 -56.00 38.11 1.86
N GLY A 17 -56.02 37.24 2.88
CA GLY A 17 -57.02 36.15 2.94
C GLY A 17 -56.68 35.05 3.96
N ARG A 18 -57.24 35.17 5.16
CA ARG A 18 -56.97 34.38 6.37
C ARG A 18 -58.28 33.66 6.74
N GLN A 19 -58.22 32.37 7.14
CA GLN A 19 -58.79 31.87 8.41
C GLN A 19 -58.70 30.34 8.54
N GLU A 20 -58.49 29.94 9.79
CA GLU A 20 -58.23 28.61 10.35
C GLU A 20 -59.47 28.20 11.22
N PRO A 21 -59.46 27.14 12.06
CA PRO A 21 -60.13 25.85 11.86
C PRO A 21 -61.27 25.53 12.87
N LYS A 22 -61.96 24.39 12.73
CA LYS A 22 -62.32 23.46 13.84
C LYS A 22 -63.04 22.17 13.41
N ALA A 23 -62.67 21.11 14.13
CA ALA A 23 -63.08 19.71 14.17
C ALA A 23 -64.59 19.37 14.18
N VAL A 24 -64.93 18.18 13.64
CA VAL A 24 -65.91 17.24 14.23
C VAL A 24 -65.54 15.77 13.93
N LYS A 25 -65.36 15.03 15.04
CA LYS A 25 -65.58 13.59 15.35
C LYS A 25 -65.84 12.58 14.23
N MET A 26 -65.14 11.44 14.31
CA MET A 26 -65.71 10.13 14.02
C MET A 26 -65.12 9.08 14.97
N HIS A 27 -66.00 8.33 15.65
CA HIS A 27 -65.68 7.33 16.67
C HIS A 27 -65.99 5.92 16.14
N LEU A 28 -65.06 4.99 16.40
CA LEU A 28 -65.20 3.57 16.80
C LEU A 28 -66.16 2.67 15.99
N SER A 29 -65.72 1.57 15.35
CA SER A 29 -65.41 0.22 15.91
C SER A 29 -66.06 -0.81 14.94
N LEU A 30 -65.69 -2.06 14.70
CA LEU A 30 -64.71 -3.02 15.23
C LEU A 30 -64.64 -4.19 14.20
N SER A 31 -63.47 -4.82 14.08
CA SER A 31 -63.22 -6.28 13.91
C SER A 31 -63.78 -7.08 12.73
N LEU A 32 -62.88 -7.57 11.85
CA LEU A 32 -62.79 -8.99 11.48
C LEU A 32 -61.51 -9.31 10.67
N LEU A 33 -60.89 -10.44 11.03
CA LEU A 33 -59.90 -11.24 10.30
C LEU A 33 -58.42 -10.82 10.31
N ALA A 34 -57.77 -11.16 11.43
CA ALA A 34 -56.50 -11.88 11.38
C ALA A 34 -56.77 -13.34 10.93
N LEU A 35 -56.09 -13.79 9.86
CA LEU A 35 -55.63 -15.16 9.57
C LEU A 35 -55.47 -15.34 8.05
N HIS A 36 -54.33 -15.90 7.64
CA HIS A 36 -53.89 -16.36 6.31
C HIS A 36 -52.98 -15.41 5.53
N GLY A 37 -51.69 -15.73 5.58
CA GLY A 37 -50.65 -15.13 4.74
C GLY A 37 -49.26 -15.65 5.06
N VAL A 38 -49.12 -16.94 5.37
CA VAL A 38 -47.82 -17.64 5.30
C VAL A 38 -47.38 -17.56 3.84
N SER A 39 -46.40 -16.70 3.53
CA SER A 39 -45.70 -16.78 2.24
C SER A 39 -44.47 -17.63 2.43
N MET A 40 -44.47 -18.74 1.70
CA MET A 40 -43.53 -19.83 1.81
C MET A 40 -42.12 -19.39 1.38
N ALA A 41 -41.14 -19.58 2.26
CA ALA A 41 -39.80 -19.96 1.82
C ALA A 41 -39.89 -21.41 1.29
N ALA A 42 -40.42 -21.58 0.09
CA ALA A 42 -40.27 -22.80 -0.66
C ALA A 42 -38.87 -22.78 -1.25
N GLY A 43 -37.96 -23.61 -0.72
CA GLY A 43 -36.72 -23.90 -1.41
C GLY A 43 -37.06 -24.39 -2.82
N THR A 44 -36.61 -23.66 -3.83
CA THR A 44 -36.79 -24.07 -5.22
C THR A 44 -36.02 -25.37 -5.41
N THR A 45 -36.73 -26.49 -5.34
CA THR A 45 -36.19 -27.80 -5.69
C THR A 45 -35.99 -27.77 -7.20
N LEU A 46 -34.72 -27.76 -7.63
CA LEU A 46 -34.36 -27.78 -9.04
C LEU A 46 -35.07 -28.95 -9.73
N LYS A 47 -35.69 -28.71 -10.89
CA LYS A 47 -36.36 -29.77 -11.63
C LYS A 47 -35.32 -30.75 -12.21
N PRO A 48 -35.63 -32.06 -12.27
CA PRO A 48 -34.71 -33.02 -12.86
C PRO A 48 -34.55 -32.77 -14.36
N TRP A 49 -33.37 -33.10 -14.90
CA TRP A 49 -33.13 -33.11 -16.33
C TRP A 49 -33.87 -34.30 -16.97
N VAL A 50 -34.65 -34.06 -18.03
CA VAL A 50 -35.42 -35.09 -18.73
C VAL A 50 -34.81 -35.35 -20.10
N SER A 51 -34.40 -36.59 -20.34
CA SER A 51 -33.92 -37.03 -21.66
C SER A 51 -35.09 -37.15 -22.65
N LYS A 52 -34.83 -36.95 -23.94
CA LYS A 52 -35.84 -37.10 -25.00
C LYS A 52 -36.42 -38.53 -25.00
N SER A 53 -37.75 -38.64 -25.05
CA SER A 53 -38.44 -39.92 -25.16
C SER A 53 -38.10 -40.64 -26.47
N LYS A 54 -37.98 -41.97 -26.41
CA LYS A 54 -37.76 -42.82 -27.59
C LYS A 54 -39.03 -43.01 -28.44
N GLN A 55 -40.20 -42.69 -27.91
CA GLN A 55 -41.46 -42.76 -28.64
C GLN A 55 -41.71 -41.45 -29.42
N PRO A 56 -42.33 -41.51 -30.61
CA PRO A 56 -42.64 -40.31 -31.38
C PRO A 56 -43.60 -39.40 -30.61
N CYS A 57 -43.18 -38.15 -30.40
CA CYS A 57 -43.95 -37.16 -29.64
C CYS A 57 -45.15 -36.66 -30.45
N LYS A 58 -46.36 -36.91 -29.96
CA LYS A 58 -47.57 -36.27 -30.47
C LYS A 58 -47.68 -34.81 -30.04
N ASP A 59 -47.26 -34.51 -28.80
CA ASP A 59 -47.33 -33.19 -28.21
C ASP A 59 -45.93 -32.67 -27.82
N PHE A 60 -45.72 -31.37 -27.96
CA PHE A 60 -44.47 -30.71 -27.59
C PHE A 60 -44.51 -30.41 -26.08
N VAL A 61 -44.09 -31.38 -25.27
CA VAL A 61 -43.97 -31.28 -23.80
C VAL A 61 -42.59 -31.78 -23.37
N GLU A 62 -42.03 -31.21 -22.30
CA GLU A 62 -40.65 -31.47 -21.83
C GLU A 62 -40.35 -32.96 -21.67
N ASP A 63 -41.27 -33.71 -21.05
CA ASP A 63 -41.11 -35.15 -20.83
C ASP A 63 -40.98 -35.97 -22.13
N CYS A 64 -41.46 -35.42 -23.24
CA CYS A 64 -41.39 -36.08 -24.53
C CYS A 64 -40.19 -35.60 -25.34
N VAL A 65 -40.02 -34.28 -25.50
CA VAL A 65 -38.99 -33.72 -26.38
C VAL A 65 -37.61 -33.65 -25.72
N GLY A 66 -37.56 -33.77 -24.39
CA GLY A 66 -36.37 -33.63 -23.56
C GLY A 66 -36.08 -32.16 -23.19
N THR A 67 -35.46 -31.95 -22.03
CA THR A 67 -35.18 -30.65 -21.43
C THR A 67 -34.37 -29.74 -22.37
N GLU A 68 -33.41 -30.27 -23.12
CA GLU A 68 -32.61 -29.47 -24.05
C GLU A 68 -33.46 -28.87 -25.18
N VAL A 69 -34.27 -29.70 -25.84
CA VAL A 69 -35.16 -29.25 -26.93
C VAL A 69 -36.24 -28.34 -26.38
N TRP A 70 -36.76 -28.66 -25.19
CA TRP A 70 -37.73 -27.84 -24.49
C TRP A 70 -37.21 -26.44 -24.19
N CYS A 71 -36.04 -26.31 -23.54
CA CYS A 71 -35.47 -25.01 -23.20
C CYS A 71 -34.98 -24.23 -24.44
N LYS A 72 -34.50 -24.89 -25.50
CA LYS A 72 -34.10 -24.23 -26.76
C LYS A 72 -35.27 -23.80 -27.65
N SER A 73 -36.46 -24.39 -27.49
CA SER A 73 -37.66 -24.06 -28.28
C SER A 73 -38.30 -22.70 -27.96
N PHE A 74 -37.63 -21.91 -27.14
CA PHE A 74 -38.04 -20.61 -26.65
C PHE A 74 -38.41 -19.61 -27.75
N VAL A 75 -37.87 -19.82 -28.97
CA VAL A 75 -38.16 -19.02 -30.17
C VAL A 75 -39.64 -19.06 -30.59
N ASN A 76 -40.44 -20.02 -30.11
CA ASN A 76 -41.84 -20.17 -30.51
C ASN A 76 -42.89 -19.86 -29.42
N GLY A 77 -42.49 -19.26 -28.28
CA GLY A 77 -43.43 -18.79 -27.24
C GLY A 77 -44.20 -19.89 -26.48
N ARG A 78 -43.74 -21.15 -26.55
CA ARG A 78 -44.40 -22.31 -25.93
C ARG A 78 -43.84 -22.70 -24.55
N SER A 79 -42.75 -22.07 -24.12
CA SER A 79 -42.11 -22.31 -22.84
C SER A 79 -42.53 -21.26 -21.82
N PRO A 80 -42.85 -21.62 -20.55
CA PRO A 80 -43.29 -20.67 -19.53
C PRO A 80 -42.15 -19.85 -18.90
N TYR A 81 -40.90 -20.10 -19.27
CA TYR A 81 -39.74 -19.35 -18.78
C TYR A 81 -39.65 -17.98 -19.49
N ALA A 82 -38.71 -17.11 -19.11
CA ALA A 82 -38.48 -15.81 -19.75
C ALA A 82 -37.28 -15.82 -20.73
N SER A 83 -36.41 -16.82 -20.63
CA SER A 83 -35.32 -17.09 -21.59
C SER A 83 -34.87 -18.56 -21.52
N PRO A 84 -34.13 -19.07 -22.52
CA PRO A 84 -33.50 -20.39 -22.45
C PRO A 84 -32.62 -20.56 -21.20
N GLU A 85 -31.87 -19.52 -20.82
CA GLU A 85 -30.94 -19.54 -19.68
C GLU A 85 -31.68 -19.58 -18.34
N ALA A 86 -32.87 -18.97 -18.26
CA ALA A 86 -33.74 -19.13 -17.09
C ALA A 86 -34.30 -20.56 -17.00
N CYS A 87 -34.64 -21.18 -18.13
CA CYS A 87 -35.09 -22.58 -18.19
C CYS A 87 -33.98 -23.56 -17.76
N PHE A 88 -32.74 -23.37 -18.23
CA PHE A 88 -31.61 -24.22 -17.87
C PHE A 88 -31.17 -24.06 -16.41
N ARG A 89 -31.21 -22.84 -15.84
CA ARG A 89 -30.89 -22.61 -14.43
C ARG A 89 -31.87 -23.25 -13.45
N ASP A 90 -33.09 -23.54 -13.90
CA ASP A 90 -34.13 -24.21 -13.13
C ASP A 90 -34.01 -25.76 -13.18
N ARG A 91 -32.91 -26.31 -13.73
CA ARG A 91 -32.66 -27.75 -13.85
C ARG A 91 -31.43 -28.20 -13.06
N ALA A 92 -31.51 -29.41 -12.48
CA ALA A 92 -30.35 -30.04 -11.86
C ALA A 92 -29.35 -30.48 -12.95
N ALA A 93 -28.09 -30.07 -12.83
CA ALA A 93 -27.05 -30.32 -13.82
C ALA A 93 -26.85 -31.82 -14.10
N GLU A 94 -26.84 -32.23 -15.37
CA GLU A 94 -26.40 -33.57 -15.79
C GLU A 94 -24.89 -33.59 -15.99
N ALA A 95 -24.21 -34.57 -15.41
CA ALA A 95 -22.80 -34.85 -15.65
C ALA A 95 -22.59 -35.44 -17.06
N GLN A 96 -22.34 -34.59 -18.06
CA GLN A 96 -22.05 -35.02 -19.43
C GLN A 96 -20.58 -34.81 -19.82
N THR A 97 -19.78 -35.88 -19.80
CA THR A 97 -18.64 -36.03 -20.72
C THR A 97 -18.24 -37.51 -20.91
N LYS A 98 -19.09 -38.36 -21.51
CA LYS A 98 -18.60 -39.73 -21.85
C LYS A 98 -19.20 -40.54 -22.99
N HIS A 99 -20.22 -40.10 -23.75
CA HIS A 99 -20.93 -41.05 -24.64
C HIS A 99 -20.99 -40.79 -26.15
N LEU A 100 -20.32 -39.79 -26.73
CA LEU A 100 -20.51 -39.46 -28.16
C LEU A 100 -19.38 -39.78 -29.15
N LEU A 101 -18.30 -40.48 -28.79
CA LEU A 101 -17.21 -40.76 -29.75
C LEU A 101 -16.76 -42.22 -29.79
N ALA A 102 -17.66 -43.12 -30.17
CA ALA A 102 -17.29 -44.49 -30.53
C ALA A 102 -17.99 -44.90 -31.84
N GLY A 103 -17.26 -44.83 -32.95
CA GLY A 103 -17.58 -45.58 -34.18
C GLY A 103 -17.20 -44.88 -35.48
N SER A 104 -16.18 -45.45 -36.16
CA SER A 104 -15.86 -45.37 -37.61
C SER A 104 -14.47 -44.79 -37.93
N GLU A 105 -13.48 -45.66 -37.99
CA GLU A 105 -12.19 -45.42 -38.64
C GLU A 105 -12.39 -45.27 -40.16
N ASN A 106 -12.47 -44.04 -40.65
CA ASN A 106 -12.04 -43.69 -42.01
C ASN A 106 -11.75 -42.19 -42.12
N ARG A 107 -10.48 -41.87 -42.37
CA ARG A 107 -9.90 -40.52 -42.36
C ARG A 107 -10.18 -39.75 -43.65
N THR A 108 -11.41 -39.28 -43.86
CA THR A 108 -11.65 -38.28 -44.91
C THR A 108 -12.58 -37.16 -44.48
N ASP A 109 -12.14 -35.94 -44.76
CA ASP A 109 -12.85 -34.66 -44.55
C ASP A 109 -14.18 -34.58 -45.31
N ALA A 110 -14.36 -35.43 -46.32
CA ALA A 110 -15.56 -35.53 -47.15
C ALA A 110 -16.85 -35.78 -46.35
N ALA A 111 -16.79 -36.46 -45.19
CA ALA A 111 -17.98 -36.66 -44.37
C ALA A 111 -18.46 -35.37 -43.71
N CYS A 112 -17.54 -34.51 -43.25
CA CYS A 112 -17.90 -33.23 -42.65
C CYS A 112 -18.39 -32.24 -43.72
N GLU A 113 -17.90 -32.33 -44.97
CA GLU A 113 -18.36 -31.48 -46.08
C GLU A 113 -19.88 -31.60 -46.37
N THR A 114 -20.50 -32.72 -46.00
CA THR A 114 -21.95 -32.94 -46.22
C THR A 114 -22.87 -32.25 -45.21
N ILE A 115 -22.34 -31.70 -44.12
CA ILE A 115 -23.12 -31.07 -43.04
C ILE A 115 -23.52 -29.65 -43.45
N GLN A 116 -24.81 -29.36 -43.61
CA GLN A 116 -25.26 -28.04 -44.12
C GLN A 116 -25.09 -26.89 -43.12
N ASP A 117 -25.19 -27.17 -41.82
CA ASP A 117 -25.02 -26.17 -40.76
C ASP A 117 -23.55 -25.85 -40.50
N LEU A 118 -23.19 -24.57 -40.45
CA LEU A 118 -21.81 -24.12 -40.30
C LEU A 118 -21.23 -24.51 -38.94
N VAL A 119 -22.01 -24.41 -37.86
CA VAL A 119 -21.54 -24.71 -36.50
C VAL A 119 -21.29 -26.21 -36.36
N GLY A 120 -22.25 -27.04 -36.78
CA GLY A 120 -22.07 -28.50 -36.78
C GLY A 120 -20.94 -28.97 -37.70
N ARG A 121 -20.67 -28.26 -38.80
CA ARG A 121 -19.53 -28.54 -39.68
C ARG A 121 -18.20 -28.22 -39.00
N MET A 122 -18.10 -27.06 -38.33
CA MET A 122 -16.92 -26.67 -37.57
C MET A 122 -16.63 -27.63 -36.41
N GLU A 123 -17.67 -28.08 -35.70
CA GLU A 123 -17.54 -29.07 -34.62
C GLU A 123 -17.08 -30.44 -35.17
N CYS A 124 -17.58 -30.86 -36.33
CA CYS A 124 -17.15 -32.09 -37.00
C CYS A 124 -15.66 -32.07 -37.36
N TYR A 125 -15.16 -30.95 -37.89
CA TYR A 125 -13.74 -30.79 -38.23
C TYR A 125 -12.86 -30.66 -36.98
N ALA A 126 -13.33 -29.98 -35.94
CA ALA A 126 -12.61 -29.84 -34.68
C ALA A 126 -12.41 -31.18 -33.95
N ALA A 127 -13.31 -32.14 -34.16
CA ALA A 127 -13.28 -33.45 -33.53
C ALA A 127 -12.37 -34.49 -34.23
N ARG A 128 -11.69 -34.14 -35.33
CA ARG A 128 -10.89 -35.09 -36.14
C ARG A 128 -9.40 -34.71 -36.18
N GLU A 129 -8.53 -35.72 -36.22
CA GLU A 129 -7.08 -35.53 -36.34
C GLU A 129 -6.69 -34.98 -37.72
N MET A 130 -5.91 -33.91 -37.74
CA MET A 130 -5.54 -33.18 -38.94
C MET A 130 -4.27 -33.74 -39.60
N GLY A 131 -4.27 -33.83 -40.93
CA GLY A 131 -3.07 -34.17 -41.71
C GLY A 131 -2.03 -33.03 -41.72
N PRO A 132 -0.71 -33.34 -41.79
CA PRO A 132 0.34 -32.33 -41.86
C PRO A 132 0.37 -31.62 -43.22
N TRP A 133 0.73 -30.35 -43.23
CA TRP A 133 0.96 -29.57 -44.46
C TRP A 133 2.19 -30.10 -45.20
N LEU A 134 2.05 -30.43 -46.49
CA LEU A 134 3.20 -30.80 -47.32
C LEU A 134 3.84 -29.52 -47.90
N PRO A 135 5.18 -29.42 -47.95
CA PRO A 135 5.83 -28.27 -48.56
C PRO A 135 5.46 -28.14 -50.05
N LEU A 136 5.28 -26.91 -50.54
CA LEU A 136 4.90 -26.55 -51.93
C LEU A 136 5.78 -27.16 -53.04
N ALA A 137 6.93 -27.74 -52.70
CA ALA A 137 7.88 -28.37 -53.62
C ALA A 137 7.93 -29.91 -53.51
N SER A 138 7.00 -30.55 -52.78
CA SER A 138 6.99 -32.01 -52.69
C SER A 138 6.55 -32.63 -54.03
N GLN A 139 7.26 -33.66 -54.50
CA GLN A 139 6.92 -34.43 -55.72
C GLN A 139 5.53 -35.11 -55.67
N ALA A 140 4.83 -35.02 -54.53
CA ALA A 140 3.54 -35.66 -54.27
C ALA A 140 2.32 -34.79 -54.63
N CYS A 141 2.50 -33.58 -55.17
CA CYS A 141 1.41 -32.75 -55.67
C CYS A 141 1.25 -32.95 -57.18
N PRO A 142 0.37 -33.85 -57.66
CA PRO A 142 0.15 -34.05 -59.09
C PRO A 142 -0.43 -32.78 -59.72
N ASP A 143 0.05 -32.46 -60.93
CA ASP A 143 -0.25 -31.22 -61.66
C ASP A 143 -1.77 -30.99 -61.80
N GLY A 144 -2.28 -30.00 -61.06
CA GLY A 144 -3.61 -29.41 -61.24
C GLY A 144 -4.58 -29.50 -60.05
N THR A 145 -4.29 -30.29 -59.00
CA THR A 145 -5.17 -30.36 -57.82
C THR A 145 -4.77 -29.34 -56.75
N ARG A 146 -5.64 -28.32 -56.56
CA ARG A 146 -5.51 -27.30 -55.50
C ARG A 146 -6.20 -27.76 -54.22
N ASP A 147 -5.69 -28.82 -53.59
CA ASP A 147 -6.17 -29.26 -52.27
C ASP A 147 -5.34 -28.65 -51.12
N GLU A 148 -5.83 -28.83 -49.89
CA GLU A 148 -5.24 -28.29 -48.67
C GLU A 148 -3.81 -28.78 -48.43
N SER A 149 -3.46 -29.96 -48.92
CA SER A 149 -2.12 -30.54 -48.72
C SER A 149 -1.05 -29.84 -49.55
N CYS A 150 -1.43 -29.15 -50.63
CA CYS A 150 -0.52 -28.67 -51.68
C CYS A 150 -0.42 -27.14 -51.81
N LEU A 151 -1.13 -26.39 -50.98
CA LEU A 151 -1.04 -24.92 -50.91
C LEU A 151 -0.49 -24.51 -49.54
N ASP A 152 0.14 -23.35 -49.44
CA ASP A 152 0.42 -22.81 -48.10
C ASP A 152 -0.89 -22.43 -47.40
N LEU A 153 -0.82 -22.31 -46.07
CA LEU A 153 -1.99 -22.07 -45.24
C LEU A 153 -2.76 -20.81 -45.65
N ASP A 154 -2.05 -19.74 -46.00
CA ASP A 154 -2.65 -18.46 -46.35
C ASP A 154 -3.36 -18.55 -47.70
N ASP A 155 -2.77 -19.25 -48.66
CA ASP A 155 -3.33 -19.42 -50.00
C ASP A 155 -4.47 -20.44 -50.03
N TRP A 156 -4.40 -21.50 -49.22
CA TRP A 156 -5.52 -22.41 -49.02
C TRP A 156 -6.70 -21.69 -48.38
N CYS A 157 -6.49 -20.95 -47.28
CA CYS A 157 -7.57 -20.26 -46.57
C CYS A 157 -8.25 -19.17 -47.41
N LYS A 158 -7.57 -18.64 -48.43
CA LYS A 158 -8.17 -17.70 -49.40
C LYS A 158 -9.03 -18.39 -50.44
N SER A 159 -8.91 -19.71 -50.62
CA SER A 159 -9.67 -20.48 -51.62
C SER A 159 -11.18 -20.45 -51.33
N ALA A 160 -11.98 -20.53 -52.39
CA ALA A 160 -13.44 -20.61 -52.26
C ALA A 160 -13.88 -21.83 -51.45
N LYS A 161 -13.12 -22.93 -51.54
CA LYS A 161 -13.40 -24.16 -50.79
C LYS A 161 -13.16 -23.96 -49.28
N ALA A 162 -12.04 -23.36 -48.88
CA ALA A 162 -11.78 -23.07 -47.47
C ALA A 162 -12.77 -22.05 -46.89
N LYS A 163 -13.13 -21.01 -47.65
CA LYS A 163 -14.17 -20.05 -47.22
C LYS A 163 -15.54 -20.71 -47.07
N PHE A 164 -15.87 -21.68 -47.93
CA PHE A 164 -17.10 -22.47 -47.79
C PHE A 164 -17.07 -23.35 -46.54
N ILE A 165 -15.92 -23.93 -46.19
CA ILE A 165 -15.76 -24.81 -45.03
C ILE A 165 -15.75 -24.03 -43.71
N TYR A 166 -14.98 -22.93 -43.64
CA TYR A 166 -14.70 -22.20 -42.40
C TYR A 166 -15.43 -20.85 -42.29
N GLY A 167 -16.23 -20.49 -43.30
CA GLY A 167 -17.02 -19.24 -43.32
C GLY A 167 -16.23 -18.00 -43.73
N SER A 168 -14.96 -17.87 -43.33
CA SER A 168 -14.07 -16.77 -43.77
C SER A 168 -12.60 -17.17 -43.81
N THR A 169 -11.77 -16.34 -44.46
CA THR A 169 -10.30 -16.53 -44.51
C THR A 169 -9.71 -16.47 -43.11
N GLU A 170 -10.16 -15.51 -42.31
CA GLU A 170 -9.64 -15.19 -40.99
C GLU A 170 -10.00 -16.29 -39.99
N VAL A 171 -11.22 -16.86 -40.11
CA VAL A 171 -11.63 -18.01 -39.30
C VAL A 171 -10.84 -19.25 -39.70
N CYS A 172 -10.64 -19.51 -41.00
CA CYS A 172 -9.79 -20.60 -41.49
C CYS A 172 -8.36 -20.49 -40.94
N GLN A 173 -7.74 -19.30 -41.06
CA GLN A 173 -6.40 -19.04 -40.56
C GLN A 173 -6.34 -19.15 -39.04
N GLY A 174 -7.35 -18.66 -38.32
CA GLY A 174 -7.44 -18.77 -36.87
C GLY A 174 -7.52 -20.23 -36.41
N PHE A 175 -8.42 -21.01 -37.02
CA PHE A 175 -8.61 -22.43 -36.70
C PHE A 175 -7.34 -23.24 -36.99
N ARG A 176 -6.68 -22.99 -38.13
CA ARG A 176 -5.48 -23.72 -38.54
C ARG A 176 -4.20 -23.24 -37.85
N LYS A 177 -4.08 -21.95 -37.48
CA LYS A 177 -2.95 -21.44 -36.66
C LYS A 177 -2.94 -22.00 -35.24
N LEU A 178 -4.12 -22.24 -34.65
CA LEU A 178 -4.26 -22.89 -33.34
C LEU A 178 -3.85 -24.37 -33.37
N ALA A 179 -4.08 -25.06 -34.50
CA ALA A 179 -3.72 -26.46 -34.69
C ALA A 179 -2.21 -26.70 -34.87
N SER A 180 -1.52 -25.79 -35.57
CA SER A 180 -0.06 -25.86 -35.79
C SER A 180 0.78 -25.74 -34.52
N LEU A 181 0.16 -25.34 -33.39
CA LEU A 181 0.81 -25.14 -32.09
C LEU A 181 0.82 -26.40 -31.20
N LYS A 182 0.24 -27.52 -31.64
CA LYS A 182 0.32 -28.83 -30.97
C LYS A 182 1.07 -29.85 -31.83
N GLN A 183 2.40 -29.75 -31.90
CA GLN A 183 3.22 -30.91 -32.22
C GLN A 183 3.80 -31.51 -30.93
N PRO A 184 3.75 -32.83 -30.71
CA PRO A 184 4.51 -33.47 -29.65
C PRO A 184 5.97 -33.52 -30.07
N GLY A 185 6.85 -32.92 -29.27
CA GLY A 185 8.29 -33.05 -29.44
C GLY A 185 8.67 -34.54 -29.45
N GLY A 186 9.22 -34.99 -30.57
CA GLY A 186 9.73 -36.34 -30.71
C GLY A 186 10.83 -36.61 -29.67
N GLN A 187 10.70 -37.72 -28.96
CA GLN A 187 11.75 -38.29 -28.12
C GLN A 187 12.93 -38.73 -29.00
N GLY A 188 13.79 -37.79 -29.38
CA GLY A 188 15.13 -38.06 -29.85
C GLY A 188 16.10 -37.86 -28.69
N LYS A 189 16.70 -38.94 -28.18
CA LYS A 189 17.83 -38.87 -27.24
C LYS A 189 18.95 -38.02 -27.88
N PHE A 190 19.12 -36.80 -27.41
CA PHE A 190 20.35 -36.03 -27.60
C PHE A 190 21.13 -36.00 -26.29
N ARG A 191 22.42 -36.31 -26.40
CA ARG A 191 23.39 -36.47 -25.32
C ARG A 191 24.49 -35.44 -25.59
N GLY A 192 24.71 -34.49 -24.69
CA GLY A 192 25.90 -33.63 -24.67
C GLY A 192 25.64 -32.13 -24.50
N ASP A 193 26.19 -31.57 -23.43
CA ASP A 193 26.34 -30.16 -23.00
C ASP A 193 25.10 -29.30 -22.66
N HIS A 194 24.89 -29.10 -21.36
CA HIS A 194 23.78 -28.34 -20.77
C HIS A 194 23.96 -26.80 -20.78
N GLY A 195 25.03 -26.27 -21.39
CA GLY A 195 25.33 -24.84 -21.39
C GLY A 195 24.87 -24.07 -22.64
N GLU A 196 24.86 -24.70 -23.82
CA GLU A 196 24.65 -23.97 -25.09
C GLU A 196 23.18 -23.64 -25.39
N ASP A 197 22.21 -24.43 -24.91
CA ASP A 197 20.80 -24.24 -25.28
C ASP A 197 20.09 -23.10 -24.53
N TYR A 198 20.55 -22.75 -23.32
CA TYR A 198 20.01 -21.63 -22.55
C TYR A 198 20.55 -20.30 -23.07
N GLN A 199 21.87 -20.15 -23.24
CA GLN A 199 22.42 -18.93 -23.82
C GLN A 199 21.83 -18.62 -25.22
N ARG A 200 21.40 -19.64 -25.97
CA ARG A 200 20.65 -19.47 -27.22
C ARG A 200 19.23 -18.94 -27.04
N THR A 201 18.53 -19.21 -25.95
CA THR A 201 17.18 -18.69 -25.68
C THR A 201 17.22 -17.20 -25.34
N GLU A 202 18.08 -16.81 -24.42
CA GLU A 202 18.27 -15.42 -24.00
C GLU A 202 18.82 -14.58 -25.16
N SER A 203 19.77 -15.11 -25.94
CA SER A 203 20.29 -14.41 -27.13
C SER A 203 19.26 -14.30 -28.25
N LEU A 204 18.45 -15.34 -28.49
CA LEU A 204 17.46 -15.33 -29.57
C LEU A 204 16.27 -14.44 -29.23
N CYS A 205 15.68 -14.61 -28.04
CA CYS A 205 14.56 -13.78 -27.63
C CYS A 205 15.02 -12.34 -27.37
N GLY A 206 16.20 -12.14 -26.79
CA GLY A 206 16.80 -10.83 -26.57
C GLY A 206 17.04 -10.01 -27.84
N ALA A 207 17.15 -10.65 -29.01
CA ALA A 207 17.28 -9.97 -30.29
C ALA A 207 15.98 -9.32 -30.80
N LEU A 208 14.82 -9.67 -30.21
CA LEU A 208 13.53 -9.07 -30.56
C LEU A 208 13.42 -7.69 -29.94
N VAL A 209 13.15 -6.66 -30.75
CA VAL A 209 13.06 -5.26 -30.29
C VAL A 209 11.78 -5.01 -29.48
N ASP A 210 10.67 -5.62 -29.90
CA ASP A 210 9.38 -5.49 -29.23
C ASP A 210 9.34 -6.30 -27.93
N GLY A 211 8.94 -5.65 -26.83
CA GLY A 211 8.93 -6.26 -25.50
C GLY A 211 7.89 -7.35 -25.33
N GLU A 212 6.73 -7.24 -25.97
CA GLU A 212 5.64 -8.22 -25.86
C GLU A 212 5.97 -9.48 -26.67
N GLU A 213 6.51 -9.32 -27.88
CA GLU A 213 7.03 -10.43 -28.69
C GLU A 213 8.21 -11.13 -28.02
N ARG A 214 9.10 -10.37 -27.37
CA ARG A 214 10.21 -10.91 -26.58
C ARG A 214 9.73 -11.78 -25.42
N LEU A 215 8.77 -11.29 -24.63
CA LEU A 215 8.17 -12.05 -23.52
C LEU A 215 7.41 -13.28 -24.02
N ARG A 216 6.73 -13.16 -25.16
CA ARG A 216 6.07 -14.30 -25.81
C ARG A 216 7.08 -15.33 -26.29
N CYS A 217 8.22 -14.92 -26.83
CA CYS A 217 9.33 -15.81 -27.19
C CYS A 217 9.85 -16.59 -25.98
N PHE A 218 10.06 -15.92 -24.84
CA PHE A 218 10.45 -16.59 -23.59
C PHE A 218 9.38 -17.60 -23.15
N SER A 219 8.09 -17.23 -23.14
CA SER A 219 7.00 -18.12 -22.70
C SER A 219 6.88 -19.45 -23.47
N GLN A 220 7.42 -19.50 -24.70
CA GLN A 220 7.37 -20.66 -25.59
C GLN A 220 8.62 -21.55 -25.51
N ARG A 221 9.63 -21.15 -24.73
CA ARG A 221 10.90 -21.86 -24.62
C ARG A 221 11.07 -22.53 -23.27
N THR A 222 11.94 -23.53 -23.24
CA THR A 222 12.30 -24.22 -22.00
C THR A 222 12.87 -23.21 -21.01
N ARG A 223 12.30 -23.21 -19.81
CA ARG A 223 12.74 -22.33 -18.72
C ARG A 223 14.14 -22.73 -18.28
N GLY A 224 15.01 -21.74 -18.09
CA GLY A 224 16.26 -21.97 -17.37
C GLY A 224 15.97 -22.35 -15.91
N PRO A 225 16.78 -23.23 -15.30
CA PRO A 225 16.57 -23.63 -13.92
C PRO A 225 16.74 -22.44 -12.98
N PHE A 226 15.92 -22.39 -11.92
CA PHE A 226 16.12 -21.44 -10.83
C PHE A 226 17.39 -21.83 -10.05
N ALA A 227 18.39 -20.96 -10.06
CA ALA A 227 19.63 -21.13 -9.32
C ALA A 227 19.52 -20.46 -7.95
N VAL A 228 19.93 -21.18 -6.91
CA VAL A 228 20.15 -20.59 -5.59
C VAL A 228 21.56 -20.01 -5.50
N VAL A 229 21.78 -19.10 -4.55
CA VAL A 229 23.11 -18.54 -4.28
C VAL A 229 24.07 -19.67 -3.92
N TYR A 230 25.21 -19.70 -4.61
CA TYR A 230 26.21 -20.76 -4.51
C TYR A 230 25.64 -22.16 -4.82
N SER A 231 25.06 -22.35 -6.01
CA SER A 231 24.59 -23.67 -6.44
C SER A 231 25.77 -24.63 -6.67
N ALA A 232 25.51 -25.94 -6.60
CA ALA A 232 26.53 -26.97 -6.85
C ALA A 232 27.17 -26.89 -8.26
N ALA A 233 26.55 -26.16 -9.19
CA ALA A 233 27.05 -25.93 -10.54
C ALA A 233 27.92 -24.65 -10.67
N CYS A 234 28.10 -23.89 -9.59
CA CYS A 234 28.96 -22.71 -9.58
C CYS A 234 30.44 -23.12 -9.68
N SER A 235 31.07 -22.85 -10.83
CA SER A 235 32.53 -22.94 -11.01
C SER A 235 33.21 -21.62 -10.61
N GLU A 236 34.55 -21.60 -10.44
CA GLU A 236 35.38 -20.47 -9.97
C GLU A 236 35.26 -19.13 -10.74
N HIS A 237 34.44 -19.02 -11.79
CA HIS A 237 34.21 -17.78 -12.55
C HIS A 237 32.91 -17.07 -12.11
N GLN A 238 33.09 -15.98 -11.34
CA GLN A 238 32.13 -15.37 -10.40
C GLN A 238 31.15 -14.30 -10.96
N THR A 239 30.48 -14.50 -12.10
CA THR A 239 29.45 -13.52 -12.54
C THR A 239 28.19 -14.12 -13.16
N TYR A 240 28.00 -15.44 -13.08
CA TYR A 240 26.84 -16.11 -13.66
C TYR A 240 25.74 -16.37 -12.62
N GLU A 241 24.49 -16.41 -13.10
CA GLU A 241 23.28 -16.74 -12.33
C GLU A 241 23.44 -17.94 -11.40
N LEU A 242 24.23 -18.95 -11.80
CA LEU A 242 24.51 -20.15 -11.01
C LEU A 242 25.27 -19.88 -9.69
N CYS A 243 26.00 -18.78 -9.60
CA CYS A 243 26.78 -18.39 -8.43
C CYS A 243 26.05 -17.35 -7.59
N ASN A 244 25.49 -16.32 -8.23
CA ASN A 244 24.80 -15.23 -7.52
C ASN A 244 23.33 -15.55 -7.20
N GLY A 245 22.78 -16.61 -7.78
CA GLY A 245 21.38 -16.96 -7.69
C GLY A 245 20.50 -16.19 -8.69
N THR A 246 19.36 -16.80 -9.04
CA THR A 246 18.36 -16.25 -9.96
C THR A 246 17.74 -14.95 -9.44
N VAL A 247 17.60 -14.82 -8.11
CA VAL A 247 17.07 -13.60 -7.46
C VAL A 247 17.94 -12.39 -7.79
N ASP A 248 19.24 -12.46 -7.49
CA ASP A 248 20.19 -11.39 -7.82
C ASP A 248 20.30 -11.19 -9.32
N TRP A 249 20.41 -12.28 -10.08
CA TRP A 249 20.51 -12.21 -11.52
C TRP A 249 19.34 -11.48 -12.17
N CYS A 250 18.11 -11.68 -11.70
CA CYS A 250 16.92 -10.97 -12.20
C CYS A 250 16.87 -9.48 -11.83
N ARG A 251 17.68 -9.01 -10.86
CA ARG A 251 17.85 -7.60 -10.53
C ARG A 251 18.89 -6.90 -11.39
N GLN A 252 19.78 -7.66 -12.02
CA GLN A 252 20.83 -7.10 -12.87
C GLN A 252 20.22 -6.42 -14.11
N SER A 253 20.81 -5.28 -14.50
CA SER A 253 20.32 -4.45 -15.60
C SER A 253 20.23 -5.20 -16.94
N SER A 254 21.12 -6.16 -17.17
CA SER A 254 21.09 -7.06 -18.34
C SER A 254 19.84 -7.93 -18.37
N SER A 255 19.44 -8.51 -17.22
CA SER A 255 18.24 -9.32 -17.09
C SER A 255 16.98 -8.46 -17.16
N LEU A 256 16.97 -7.29 -16.52
CA LEU A 256 15.86 -6.34 -16.61
C LEU A 256 15.63 -5.88 -18.05
N ALA A 257 16.70 -5.63 -18.81
CA ALA A 257 16.60 -5.30 -20.24
C ALA A 257 16.01 -6.47 -21.06
N LEU A 258 16.32 -7.72 -20.70
CA LEU A 258 15.82 -8.90 -21.40
C LEU A 258 14.36 -9.22 -21.05
N TYR A 259 13.97 -9.18 -19.77
CA TYR A 259 12.65 -9.62 -19.31
C TYR A 259 11.68 -8.48 -19.03
N GLY A 260 12.12 -7.22 -19.15
CA GLY A 260 11.32 -6.02 -18.92
C GLY A 260 11.06 -5.70 -17.44
N SER A 261 11.10 -6.70 -16.55
CA SER A 261 11.01 -6.53 -15.11
C SER A 261 11.63 -7.72 -14.35
N GLU A 262 12.01 -7.49 -13.10
CA GLU A 262 12.49 -8.54 -12.20
C GLU A 262 11.43 -9.64 -12.02
N THR A 263 10.16 -9.24 -11.86
CA THR A 263 9.03 -10.16 -11.69
C THR A 263 8.87 -11.09 -12.90
N ASN A 264 8.98 -10.55 -14.12
CA ASN A 264 8.89 -11.37 -15.34
C ASN A 264 10.06 -12.35 -15.44
N CYS A 265 11.26 -11.92 -15.10
CA CYS A 265 12.44 -12.78 -15.05
C CYS A 265 12.25 -13.93 -14.05
N ARG A 266 11.80 -13.63 -12.83
CA ARG A 266 11.52 -14.64 -11.80
C ARG A 266 10.41 -15.59 -12.21
N ASN A 267 9.30 -15.07 -12.75
CA ASN A 267 8.18 -15.89 -13.23
C ASN A 267 8.60 -16.83 -14.36
N PHE A 268 9.52 -16.38 -15.24
CA PHE A 268 10.07 -17.22 -16.30
C PHE A 268 10.96 -18.33 -15.74
N ARG A 269 11.81 -18.04 -14.74
CA ARG A 269 12.68 -19.03 -14.09
C ARG A 269 11.91 -20.02 -13.20
N GLY A 270 10.73 -19.62 -12.71
CA GLY A 270 9.83 -20.45 -11.92
C GLY A 270 10.07 -20.31 -10.42
N GLU A 271 9.56 -21.29 -9.66
CA GLU A 271 9.71 -21.28 -8.21
C GLU A 271 11.12 -21.71 -7.79
N PRO A 272 11.64 -21.20 -6.66
CA PRO A 272 12.88 -21.69 -6.07
C PRO A 272 12.80 -23.21 -5.83
N PRO A 273 13.91 -23.95 -5.99
CA PRO A 273 13.94 -25.36 -5.62
C PRO A 273 13.67 -25.55 -4.12
N GLU A 274 13.35 -26.78 -3.72
CA GLU A 274 13.31 -27.15 -2.29
C GLU A 274 14.60 -26.73 -1.58
N LEU A 275 14.46 -26.35 -0.31
CA LEU A 275 15.57 -25.91 0.52
C LEU A 275 16.72 -26.93 0.47
N LEU A 276 17.92 -26.44 0.19
CA LEU A 276 19.11 -27.28 0.24
C LEU A 276 19.39 -27.68 1.68
N LYS A 277 19.81 -28.92 1.91
CA LYS A 277 20.16 -29.38 3.25
C LYS A 277 21.34 -28.58 3.80
N TRP A 278 21.24 -28.18 5.05
CA TRP A 278 22.37 -27.64 5.80
C TRP A 278 23.49 -28.68 5.87
N GLN A 279 24.72 -28.29 5.51
CA GLN A 279 25.87 -29.18 5.54
C GLN A 279 26.88 -28.71 6.60
N PRO A 280 27.22 -29.56 7.58
CA PRO A 280 28.33 -29.26 8.47
C PRO A 280 29.65 -29.36 7.68
N LYS A 281 30.67 -28.64 8.15
CA LYS A 281 32.02 -28.74 7.61
C LYS A 281 32.54 -30.19 7.71
N ALA A 282 33.04 -30.73 6.61
CA ALA A 282 33.63 -32.06 6.60
C ALA A 282 35.07 -32.05 7.13
N ASP A 283 35.44 -33.11 7.85
CA ASP A 283 36.82 -33.31 8.28
C ASP A 283 37.69 -33.75 7.08
N ASN A 284 38.87 -33.12 6.93
CA ASN A 284 39.90 -33.49 5.94
C ASN A 284 39.51 -33.39 4.46
N CYS A 285 38.80 -32.35 4.07
CA CYS A 285 38.54 -32.00 2.68
C CYS A 285 39.23 -30.68 2.30
N SER A 286 39.53 -30.48 1.02
CA SER A 286 40.30 -29.32 0.53
C SER A 286 39.68 -28.61 -0.68
N ASP A 287 38.54 -29.07 -1.18
CA ASP A 287 37.85 -28.41 -2.27
C ASP A 287 36.94 -27.28 -1.74
N ALA A 288 36.59 -26.34 -2.62
CA ALA A 288 35.75 -25.21 -2.24
C ALA A 288 34.25 -25.58 -2.16
N SER A 289 33.89 -26.86 -2.28
CA SER A 289 32.49 -27.25 -2.30
C SER A 289 31.82 -27.03 -0.95
N GLU A 290 30.50 -26.83 -0.96
CA GLU A 290 29.71 -26.76 0.27
C GLU A 290 29.74 -28.07 1.06
N GLN A 291 29.88 -29.21 0.39
CA GLN A 291 30.07 -30.51 1.06
C GLN A 291 31.36 -30.56 1.88
N CYS A 292 32.38 -29.82 1.43
CA CYS A 292 33.64 -29.76 2.14
C CYS A 292 33.62 -28.67 3.22
N LEU A 293 33.40 -27.42 2.82
CA LEU A 293 33.54 -26.27 3.70
C LEU A 293 32.40 -26.14 4.72
N GLY A 294 31.24 -26.74 4.41
CA GLY A 294 30.00 -26.56 5.15
C GLY A 294 29.27 -25.29 4.74
N THR A 295 27.95 -25.29 4.93
CA THR A 295 27.05 -24.20 4.57
C THR A 295 27.47 -22.87 5.20
N GLU A 296 27.77 -22.88 6.50
CA GLU A 296 28.12 -21.68 7.25
C GLU A 296 29.35 -20.98 6.67
N GLN A 297 30.40 -21.76 6.40
CA GLN A 297 31.63 -21.22 5.84
C GLN A 297 31.40 -20.73 4.40
N VAL A 298 30.65 -21.46 3.58
CA VAL A 298 30.33 -21.03 2.21
C VAL A 298 29.58 -19.70 2.22
N CYS A 299 28.45 -19.62 2.91
CA CYS A 299 27.61 -18.42 2.90
C CYS A 299 28.32 -17.23 3.56
N ASN A 300 29.14 -17.43 4.60
CA ASN A 300 29.83 -16.33 5.25
C ASN A 300 31.15 -15.91 4.59
N THR A 301 31.80 -16.75 3.78
CA THR A 301 33.15 -16.43 3.26
C THR A 301 33.25 -16.42 1.74
N LEU A 302 32.52 -17.28 1.04
CA LEU A 302 32.61 -17.41 -0.42
C LEU A 302 31.52 -16.62 -1.15
N VAL A 303 30.45 -16.25 -0.45
CA VAL A 303 29.34 -15.46 -0.98
C VAL A 303 29.54 -13.98 -0.63
N PRO A 304 29.34 -13.05 -1.60
CA PRO A 304 29.35 -11.61 -1.35
C PRO A 304 28.43 -11.22 -0.17
N THR A 305 28.83 -10.21 0.60
CA THR A 305 28.15 -9.83 1.85
C THR A 305 26.66 -9.53 1.67
N ASP A 306 26.30 -8.96 0.53
CA ASP A 306 24.93 -8.62 0.11
C ASP A 306 24.07 -9.84 -0.26
N LEU A 307 24.68 -10.99 -0.60
CA LEU A 307 23.98 -12.23 -0.99
C LEU A 307 23.97 -13.30 0.11
N ARG A 308 24.56 -13.03 1.28
CA ARG A 308 24.66 -14.03 2.37
C ARG A 308 23.31 -14.47 2.88
N ASP A 309 22.38 -13.52 3.02
CA ASP A 309 21.03 -13.80 3.51
C ASP A 309 20.28 -14.72 2.55
N ASP A 310 20.35 -14.44 1.25
CA ASP A 310 19.77 -15.29 0.20
C ASP A 310 20.43 -16.68 0.17
N CYS A 311 21.73 -16.77 0.48
CA CYS A 311 22.44 -18.05 0.65
C CYS A 311 21.89 -18.86 1.82
N PHE A 312 21.65 -18.25 2.99
CA PHE A 312 21.09 -18.94 4.15
C PHE A 312 19.60 -19.29 3.97
N VAL A 313 18.81 -18.40 3.37
CA VAL A 313 17.38 -18.63 3.12
C VAL A 313 17.15 -19.77 2.14
N ALA A 314 18.07 -20.01 1.21
CA ALA A 314 18.00 -21.13 0.26
C ALA A 314 18.28 -22.51 0.90
N ARG A 315 18.56 -22.56 2.21
CA ARG A 315 18.99 -23.76 2.92
C ARG A 315 18.14 -24.01 4.16
N GLU A 316 18.11 -25.26 4.61
CA GLU A 316 17.51 -25.61 5.91
C GLU A 316 18.26 -24.87 7.03
N SER A 317 17.54 -24.46 8.07
CA SER A 317 18.16 -23.83 9.23
C SER A 317 19.09 -24.81 9.96
N PRO A 318 20.27 -24.36 10.43
CA PRO A 318 21.12 -25.18 11.28
C PRO A 318 20.37 -25.60 12.56
N PRO A 319 20.66 -26.78 13.11
CA PRO A 319 20.06 -27.21 14.36
C PRO A 319 20.48 -26.29 15.51
N PHE A 320 19.52 -25.96 16.38
CA PHE A 320 19.80 -25.27 17.63
C PHE A 320 20.37 -26.26 18.66
N LEU A 321 21.61 -26.07 19.08
CA LEU A 321 22.34 -26.99 19.94
C LEU A 321 22.32 -26.52 21.40
N PRO A 322 21.91 -27.37 22.37
CA PRO A 322 22.15 -27.11 23.78
C PRO A 322 23.64 -27.29 24.10
N ALA A 323 24.13 -26.62 25.14
CA ALA A 323 25.50 -26.78 25.60
C ALA A 323 25.77 -28.23 26.06
N ASP A 324 26.78 -28.90 25.49
CA ASP A 324 27.26 -30.20 25.96
C ASP A 324 28.71 -30.10 26.50
N PRO A 325 28.90 -30.03 27.82
CA PRO A 325 30.21 -29.97 28.45
C PRO A 325 31.16 -31.11 28.08
N ARG A 326 30.65 -32.27 27.64
CA ARG A 326 31.47 -33.43 27.23
C ARG A 326 32.14 -33.23 25.89
N SER A 327 31.66 -32.28 25.09
CA SER A 327 32.23 -31.94 23.79
C SER A 327 33.31 -30.85 23.86
N CYS A 328 33.53 -30.28 25.04
CA CYS A 328 34.58 -29.31 25.30
C CYS A 328 35.94 -30.02 25.43
N SER A 329 36.88 -29.70 24.55
CA SER A 329 38.25 -30.22 24.59
C SER A 329 39.21 -29.14 25.08
N ASP A 330 40.17 -29.50 25.93
CA ASP A 330 41.18 -28.59 26.49
C ASP A 330 42.05 -27.91 25.39
N ASP A 331 42.15 -28.52 24.20
CA ASP A 331 43.01 -28.06 23.12
C ASP A 331 42.27 -27.22 22.04
N LYS A 332 40.94 -27.13 22.09
CA LYS A 332 40.12 -26.34 21.14
C LYS A 332 38.98 -25.62 21.88
N PRO A 333 39.15 -24.34 22.23
CA PRO A 333 38.10 -23.61 22.93
C PRO A 333 36.89 -23.35 22.01
N ALA A 334 35.70 -23.52 22.58
CA ALA A 334 34.43 -22.94 22.14
C ALA A 334 33.81 -23.39 20.81
N SER A 335 33.70 -24.70 20.55
CA SER A 335 32.77 -25.17 19.52
C SER A 335 31.31 -24.85 19.91
N GLU A 336 30.43 -24.64 18.92
CA GLU A 336 29.00 -24.40 19.17
C GLU A 336 28.37 -25.53 19.99
N MET A 337 28.78 -26.78 19.74
CA MET A 337 28.32 -27.95 20.51
C MET A 337 28.76 -27.91 21.99
N CYS A 338 29.92 -27.33 22.30
CA CYS A 338 30.42 -27.19 23.66
C CYS A 338 29.70 -26.07 24.43
N LEU A 339 29.55 -24.89 23.81
CA LEU A 339 28.95 -23.72 24.45
C LEU A 339 27.42 -23.70 24.37
N GLY A 340 26.83 -24.41 23.42
CA GLY A 340 25.45 -24.22 22.99
C GLY A 340 25.31 -23.03 22.04
N THR A 341 24.30 -23.08 21.18
CA THR A 341 24.05 -22.09 20.13
C THR A 341 23.89 -20.68 20.68
N GLU A 342 23.19 -20.50 21.79
CA GLU A 342 22.95 -19.17 22.39
C GLU A 342 24.27 -18.48 22.75
N ALA A 343 25.03 -19.09 23.67
CA ALA A 343 26.31 -18.54 24.14
C ALA A 343 27.32 -18.44 23.00
N TRP A 344 27.30 -19.39 22.05
CA TRP A 344 28.17 -19.32 20.88
C TRP A 344 27.82 -18.15 19.95
N CYS A 345 26.55 -17.91 19.64
CA CYS A 345 26.12 -16.75 18.85
C CYS A 345 26.32 -15.42 19.61
N THR A 346 26.23 -15.40 20.94
CA THR A 346 26.48 -14.16 21.70
C THR A 346 27.97 -13.83 21.74
N ASP A 347 28.82 -14.82 22.00
CA ASP A 347 30.24 -14.57 22.32
C ASP A 347 31.18 -14.79 21.11
N HIS A 348 30.76 -15.57 20.10
CA HIS A 348 31.62 -16.06 19.02
C HIS A 348 31.11 -15.78 17.61
N PHE A 349 30.00 -15.03 17.43
CA PHE A 349 29.43 -14.74 16.10
C PHE A 349 30.43 -14.08 15.14
N GLN A 350 31.31 -13.21 15.64
CA GLN A 350 32.34 -12.55 14.83
C GLN A 350 33.36 -13.55 14.28
N GLN A 351 33.67 -14.61 15.04
CA GLN A 351 34.62 -15.65 14.61
C GLN A 351 34.05 -16.48 13.45
N ALA A 352 32.72 -16.64 13.42
CA ALA A 352 31.99 -17.25 12.32
C ALA A 352 31.61 -16.26 11.21
N ASN A 353 32.06 -15.00 11.31
CA ASN A 353 31.85 -13.93 10.33
C ASN A 353 30.38 -13.53 10.11
N TYR A 354 29.56 -13.64 11.16
CA TYR A 354 28.24 -13.03 11.22
C TYR A 354 28.33 -11.54 11.53
N LEU A 355 27.36 -10.76 11.05
CA LEU A 355 27.33 -9.31 11.27
C LEU A 355 26.98 -8.94 12.71
N THR A 356 26.01 -9.66 13.31
CA THR A 356 25.55 -9.47 14.69
C THR A 356 25.20 -10.82 15.32
N ALA A 357 25.15 -10.87 16.65
CA ALA A 357 24.66 -12.04 17.40
C ALA A 357 23.22 -12.39 17.00
N ASP A 358 22.35 -11.39 16.84
CA ASP A 358 20.96 -11.58 16.43
C ASP A 358 20.86 -12.23 15.04
N LYS A 359 21.78 -11.89 14.13
CA LYS A 359 21.82 -12.53 12.81
C LYS A 359 22.21 -14.01 12.89
N CYS A 360 23.16 -14.34 13.77
CA CYS A 360 23.56 -15.72 14.04
C CYS A 360 22.39 -16.54 14.61
N LEU A 361 21.60 -15.96 15.51
CA LEU A 361 20.43 -16.58 16.13
C LEU A 361 19.26 -16.73 15.15
N SER A 362 18.95 -15.69 14.37
CA SER A 362 17.84 -15.71 13.40
C SER A 362 18.04 -16.74 12.28
N ILE A 363 19.26 -16.94 11.79
CA ILE A 363 19.59 -18.01 10.82
C ILE A 363 19.28 -19.40 11.39
N ARG A 364 19.44 -19.58 12.70
CA ARG A 364 19.12 -20.80 13.45
C ARG A 364 17.65 -20.87 13.88
N GLY A 365 16.80 -20.03 13.29
CA GLY A 365 15.36 -20.00 13.54
C GLY A 365 14.94 -19.25 14.80
N TRP A 366 15.85 -18.54 15.47
CA TRP A 366 15.54 -17.76 16.66
C TRP A 366 15.50 -16.26 16.36
N ASP A 367 14.31 -15.79 16.04
CA ASP A 367 14.02 -14.39 15.70
C ASP A 367 13.62 -13.64 16.99
N LEU A 368 14.57 -12.88 17.56
CA LEU A 368 14.39 -12.13 18.80
C LEU A 368 13.23 -11.15 18.72
N ASP A 369 13.02 -10.51 17.57
CA ASP A 369 11.93 -9.55 17.37
C ASP A 369 10.56 -10.26 17.41
N LYS A 370 10.47 -11.47 16.82
CA LYS A 370 9.25 -12.29 16.94
C LYS A 370 8.99 -12.74 18.38
N VAL A 371 10.03 -13.11 19.12
CA VAL A 371 9.88 -13.50 20.54
C VAL A 371 9.44 -12.31 21.38
N GLU A 372 10.04 -11.14 21.19
CA GLU A 372 9.66 -9.91 21.90
C GLU A 372 8.21 -9.50 21.57
N THR A 373 7.84 -9.57 20.29
CA THR A 373 6.47 -9.29 19.83
C THR A 373 5.47 -10.27 20.42
N GLN A 374 5.77 -11.57 20.41
CA GLN A 374 4.90 -12.61 20.95
C GLN A 374 4.70 -12.45 22.47
N VAL A 375 5.78 -12.19 23.21
CA VAL A 375 5.71 -11.90 24.65
C VAL A 375 4.89 -10.65 24.92
N GLY A 376 5.07 -9.60 24.11
CA GLY A 376 4.27 -8.37 24.17
C GLY A 376 2.78 -8.63 23.95
N ASP A 377 2.43 -9.40 22.92
CA ASP A 377 1.05 -9.74 22.55
C ASP A 377 0.37 -10.62 23.61
N ASP A 378 1.08 -11.60 24.17
CA ASP A 378 0.51 -12.49 25.19
C ASP A 378 0.36 -11.80 26.56
N LEU A 379 1.27 -10.86 26.87
CA LEU A 379 1.11 -9.95 28.00
C LEU A 379 -0.10 -9.02 27.82
N ALA A 380 -0.30 -8.47 26.61
CA ALA A 380 -1.45 -7.62 26.29
C ALA A 380 -2.78 -8.40 26.41
N LYS A 381 -2.86 -9.61 25.87
CA LYS A 381 -4.04 -10.50 26.01
C LYS A 381 -4.35 -10.82 27.48
N SER A 382 -3.32 -11.04 28.29
CA SER A 382 -3.48 -11.31 29.72
C SER A 382 -4.05 -10.09 30.47
N LEU A 383 -3.57 -8.89 30.15
CA LEU A 383 -4.09 -7.64 30.71
C LEU A 383 -5.53 -7.37 30.29
N ASP A 384 -5.89 -7.62 29.01
CA ASP A 384 -7.25 -7.48 28.51
C ASP A 384 -8.23 -8.41 29.23
N ARG A 385 -7.83 -9.66 29.52
CA ARG A 385 -8.66 -10.60 30.30
C ARG A 385 -8.90 -10.09 31.73
N ILE A 386 -7.86 -9.55 32.38
CA ILE A 386 -7.98 -9.00 33.74
C ILE A 386 -8.88 -7.76 33.74
N LEU A 387 -8.71 -6.85 32.78
CA LEU A 387 -9.53 -5.65 32.64
C LEU A 387 -10.99 -5.99 32.34
N ALA A 388 -11.24 -6.94 31.43
CA ALA A 388 -12.59 -7.40 31.10
C ALA A 388 -13.28 -8.05 32.31
N ALA A 389 -12.60 -8.91 33.06
CA ALA A 389 -13.13 -9.50 34.28
C ALA A 389 -13.47 -8.44 35.34
N THR A 390 -12.61 -7.43 35.48
CA THR A 390 -12.82 -6.31 36.40
C THR A 390 -14.03 -5.46 36.00
N LEU A 391 -14.18 -5.16 34.70
CA LEU A 391 -15.32 -4.43 34.14
C LEU A 391 -16.64 -5.18 34.32
N ILE A 392 -16.63 -6.51 34.15
CA ILE A 392 -17.81 -7.37 34.38
C ILE A 392 -18.24 -7.29 35.85
N GLU A 393 -17.30 -7.38 36.80
CA GLU A 393 -17.63 -7.28 38.23
C GLU A 393 -18.10 -5.87 38.64
N MET A 394 -17.50 -4.82 38.09
CA MET A 394 -17.97 -3.44 38.30
C MET A 394 -19.40 -3.23 37.78
N THR A 395 -19.73 -3.84 36.64
CA THR A 395 -21.08 -3.76 36.05
C THR A 395 -22.08 -4.56 36.87
N ARG A 396 -21.66 -5.70 37.43
CA ARG A 396 -22.47 -6.55 38.30
C ARG A 396 -22.79 -5.86 39.64
N LEU A 397 -21.87 -5.08 40.19
CA LEU A 397 -22.04 -4.42 41.50
C LEU A 397 -22.85 -3.11 41.46
N LYS A 398 -23.22 -2.59 40.27
CA LYS A 398 -23.94 -1.30 40.09
C LYS A 398 -23.34 -0.12 40.88
N SER A 399 -22.07 -0.20 41.25
CA SER A 399 -21.38 0.84 42.00
C SER A 399 -21.06 2.01 41.08
N SER A 400 -21.21 3.24 41.57
CA SER A 400 -20.80 4.42 40.81
C SER A 400 -19.29 4.40 40.58
N LEU A 401 -18.80 5.05 39.52
CA LEU A 401 -17.37 5.11 39.19
C LEU A 401 -16.50 5.62 40.37
N GLU A 402 -17.07 6.45 41.26
CA GLU A 402 -16.41 6.94 42.47
C GLU A 402 -16.24 5.88 43.56
N GLU A 403 -17.15 4.90 43.65
CA GLU A 403 -17.08 3.79 44.61
C GLU A 403 -16.10 2.70 44.16
N ALA A 404 -15.81 2.60 42.86
CA ALA A 404 -14.89 1.61 42.30
C ALA A 404 -13.41 2.05 42.28
N LYS A 405 -13.11 3.35 42.48
CA LYS A 405 -11.74 3.89 42.50
C LYS A 405 -10.79 3.19 43.48
N PRO A 406 -11.19 2.85 44.73
CA PRO A 406 -10.31 2.17 45.67
C PRO A 406 -9.93 0.77 45.20
N ALA A 407 -10.89 0.01 44.66
CA ALA A 407 -10.65 -1.33 44.13
C ALA A 407 -9.72 -1.30 42.89
N PHE A 408 -9.91 -0.33 42.00
CA PHE A 408 -9.03 -0.14 40.84
C PHE A 408 -7.60 0.20 41.27
N LYS A 409 -7.44 0.99 42.33
CA LYS A 409 -6.14 1.31 42.91
C LYS A 409 -5.46 0.07 43.51
N GLU A 410 -6.19 -0.78 44.23
CA GLU A 410 -5.66 -2.04 44.77
C GLU A 410 -5.24 -3.02 43.66
N ILE A 411 -6.01 -3.11 42.58
CA ILE A 411 -5.65 -3.95 41.42
C ILE A 411 -4.37 -3.43 40.76
N LEU A 412 -4.23 -2.11 40.56
CA LEU A 412 -3.01 -1.53 40.00
C LEU A 412 -1.79 -1.71 40.92
N GLU A 413 -1.98 -1.60 42.23
CA GLU A 413 -0.91 -1.88 43.21
C GLU A 413 -0.53 -3.36 43.24
N TRP A 414 -1.51 -4.27 43.07
CA TRP A 414 -1.26 -5.70 42.94
C TRP A 414 -0.49 -6.04 41.66
N ILE A 415 -0.90 -5.49 40.51
CA ILE A 415 -0.19 -5.67 39.23
C ILE A 415 1.25 -5.15 39.36
N ARG A 416 1.44 -3.97 39.96
CA ARG A 416 2.76 -3.39 40.16
C ARG A 416 3.64 -4.22 41.09
N LYS A 417 3.06 -4.85 42.11
CA LYS A 417 3.79 -5.69 43.07
C LYS A 417 4.16 -7.05 42.48
N ASN A 418 3.38 -7.56 41.53
CA ASN A 418 3.56 -8.89 40.94
C ASN A 418 4.06 -8.84 39.49
N SER A 419 4.42 -7.67 38.96
CA SER A 419 4.80 -7.51 37.55
C SER A 419 6.00 -8.38 37.15
N THR A 420 6.94 -8.63 38.06
CA THR A 420 8.09 -9.53 37.83
C THR A 420 7.69 -11.00 37.80
N ALA A 421 6.74 -11.42 38.65
CA ALA A 421 6.22 -12.79 38.64
C ALA A 421 5.32 -13.04 37.40
N LEU A 422 4.56 -12.03 36.98
CA LEU A 422 3.77 -12.06 35.75
C LEU A 422 4.66 -12.10 34.51
N ALA A 423 5.74 -11.32 34.48
CA ALA A 423 6.72 -11.36 33.41
C ALA A 423 7.47 -12.71 33.36
N ALA A 424 7.82 -13.29 34.52
CA ALA A 424 8.42 -14.62 34.60
C ALA A 424 7.46 -15.72 34.12
N SER A 425 6.18 -15.65 34.48
CA SER A 425 5.16 -16.60 34.02
C SER A 425 4.88 -16.47 32.52
N ALA A 426 4.87 -15.25 31.97
CA ALA A 426 4.70 -15.01 30.53
C ALA A 426 5.94 -15.48 29.74
N ALA A 427 7.14 -15.32 30.31
CA ALA A 427 8.36 -15.88 29.75
C ALA A 427 8.34 -17.42 29.79
N GLU A 428 7.94 -18.05 30.89
CA GLU A 428 7.80 -19.52 30.98
C GLU A 428 6.80 -20.07 29.94
N GLU A 429 5.64 -19.42 29.73
CA GLU A 429 4.70 -19.82 28.67
C GLU A 429 5.28 -19.64 27.25
N ALA A 430 6.09 -18.60 27.02
CA ALA A 430 6.78 -18.39 25.74
C ALA A 430 7.91 -19.40 25.47
N TYR A 431 8.59 -19.87 26.52
CA TYR A 431 9.66 -20.89 26.44
C TYR A 431 9.15 -22.34 26.32
N GLU A 432 7.91 -22.62 26.71
CA GLU A 432 7.33 -23.98 26.64
C GLU A 432 6.88 -24.40 25.23
N LEU A 433 6.63 -23.46 24.30
CA LEU A 433 6.15 -23.78 22.94
C LEU A 433 7.20 -24.43 22.01
N PRO A 434 8.48 -24.02 21.98
CA PRO A 434 9.52 -24.71 21.21
C PRO A 434 9.83 -26.11 21.77
N ILE A 435 9.76 -26.28 23.09
CA ILE A 435 9.99 -27.57 23.77
C ILE A 435 8.84 -28.55 23.46
N TYR A 436 7.59 -28.08 23.39
CA TYR A 436 6.45 -28.91 22.99
C TYR A 436 6.52 -29.37 21.52
N LEU A 437 7.01 -28.54 20.59
CA LEU A 437 7.23 -28.97 19.20
C LEU A 437 8.35 -30.04 19.09
N TYR A 438 9.42 -29.87 19.87
CA TYR A 438 10.54 -30.82 19.95
C TYR A 438 10.14 -32.15 20.61
N LEU A 439 9.34 -32.11 21.69
CA LEU A 439 8.80 -33.30 22.38
C LEU A 439 7.67 -33.97 21.58
N TRP A 440 6.89 -33.21 20.80
CA TRP A 440 5.87 -33.78 19.91
C TRP A 440 6.49 -34.56 18.74
N GLN A 441 7.57 -34.03 18.14
CA GLN A 441 8.36 -34.75 17.13
C GLN A 441 9.09 -36.00 17.69
N LEU A 442 9.49 -35.99 18.96
CA LEU A 442 10.09 -37.16 19.63
C LEU A 442 9.04 -38.22 20.06
N SER A 443 7.80 -37.84 20.36
CA SER A 443 6.80 -38.77 20.92
C SER A 443 6.06 -39.65 19.89
N HIS A 444 6.16 -39.38 18.59
CA HIS A 444 5.48 -40.16 17.54
C HIS A 444 6.38 -41.15 16.79
N GLY A 445 7.60 -41.40 17.29
CA GLY A 445 8.55 -42.36 16.74
C GLY A 445 8.96 -43.47 17.73
N GLY A 446 8.06 -44.40 18.07
CA GLY A 446 8.46 -45.77 18.45
C GLY A 446 8.30 -46.21 19.92
N LYS A 447 7.50 -47.28 20.07
CA LYS A 447 7.52 -48.41 21.03
C LYS A 447 7.79 -48.16 22.54
N LEU A 448 6.72 -48.41 23.30
CA LEU A 448 6.70 -48.74 24.73
C LEU A 448 7.73 -49.79 25.17
N THR A 449 8.50 -49.47 26.22
CA THR A 449 8.83 -50.43 27.30
C THR A 449 9.12 -49.71 28.63
N THR A 450 8.52 -50.28 29.67
CA THR A 450 8.57 -50.10 31.13
C THR A 450 9.94 -49.77 31.75
N ILE A 451 9.97 -48.94 32.80
CA ILE A 451 10.60 -49.21 34.13
C ILE A 451 10.20 -48.10 35.14
N ALA A 452 9.91 -48.53 36.35
CA ALA A 452 9.45 -47.76 37.51
C ALA A 452 10.59 -47.45 38.52
N ASN A 453 10.28 -46.53 39.43
CA ASN A 453 10.90 -46.24 40.75
C ASN A 453 12.14 -45.32 40.78
N TYR A 454 12.00 -44.15 41.41
CA TYR A 454 12.71 -43.81 42.66
C TYR A 454 12.12 -42.54 43.31
N ILE A 455 11.75 -42.65 44.60
CA ILE A 455 11.44 -41.55 45.54
C ILE A 455 12.61 -41.47 46.53
N PRO A 456 13.00 -40.27 47.00
CA PRO A 456 13.23 -40.15 48.44
C PRO A 456 12.57 -38.93 49.08
N THR A 457 12.24 -39.19 50.34
CA THR A 457 11.51 -38.44 51.36
C THR A 457 12.33 -37.38 52.11
N GLY A 458 11.67 -36.31 52.54
CA GLY A 458 11.66 -35.88 53.96
C GLY A 458 12.55 -34.70 54.40
N GLY A 459 11.93 -33.75 55.12
CA GLY A 459 12.64 -32.80 55.99
C GLY A 459 11.83 -31.57 56.45
N GLU A 460 10.98 -31.72 57.46
CA GLU A 460 10.40 -30.62 58.28
C GLU A 460 11.36 -30.20 59.40
N VAL A 461 11.44 -28.90 59.73
CA VAL A 461 11.77 -28.40 61.08
C VAL A 461 10.98 -27.10 61.36
N ASN A 462 10.38 -27.02 62.55
CA ASN A 462 9.53 -25.93 63.08
C ASN A 462 10.13 -25.40 64.43
N PRO A 463 9.52 -24.49 65.23
CA PRO A 463 10.10 -23.19 65.62
C PRO A 463 10.22 -22.97 67.16
N SER A 464 10.70 -21.78 67.60
CA SER A 464 10.50 -21.09 68.92
C SER A 464 11.64 -20.06 69.15
N LEU A 465 11.58 -18.89 69.84
CA LEU A 465 10.86 -18.32 71.00
C LEU A 465 10.94 -16.76 70.97
N GLY A 466 10.01 -16.03 71.63
CA GLY A 466 10.07 -14.57 71.95
C GLY A 466 10.85 -14.26 73.26
N PRO A 467 10.57 -13.20 74.08
CA PRO A 467 9.69 -12.01 73.97
C PRO A 467 10.29 -10.68 74.58
N THR A 468 9.42 -9.69 74.91
CA THR A 468 9.57 -8.41 75.70
C THR A 468 9.82 -7.12 74.91
N GLY A 469 9.24 -5.92 75.18
CA GLY A 469 8.36 -5.40 76.24
C GLY A 469 7.85 -3.97 75.92
N ASN A 470 6.91 -3.46 76.74
CA ASN A 470 6.08 -2.25 76.66
C ASN A 470 6.79 -0.87 76.55
N HIS A 471 6.10 0.13 75.96
CA HIS A 471 5.83 1.44 76.60
C HIS A 471 4.71 2.25 75.90
N GLN A 472 3.80 2.82 76.69
CA GLN A 472 2.76 3.80 76.35
C GLN A 472 3.32 5.22 76.13
N VAL A 473 2.73 6.03 75.24
CA VAL A 473 2.36 7.46 75.47
C VAL A 473 1.15 7.82 74.59
N SER A 474 0.23 8.60 75.16
CA SER A 474 -1.05 9.10 74.63
C SER A 474 -0.96 10.58 74.19
N THR A 475 -2.04 11.06 73.52
CA THR A 475 -2.51 12.48 73.37
C THR A 475 -1.79 13.34 72.30
N THR A 476 -2.42 14.11 71.40
CA THR A 476 -3.74 14.79 71.38
C THR A 476 -4.11 15.17 69.93
N ILE A 477 -5.39 15.07 69.53
CA ILE A 477 -5.97 15.63 68.29
C ILE A 477 -6.87 16.81 68.70
N SER A 478 -6.69 17.98 68.08
CA SER A 478 -7.59 19.13 68.21
C SER A 478 -8.52 19.19 67.01
N MET A 479 -9.82 19.02 67.25
CA MET A 479 -10.91 19.36 66.34
C MET A 479 -11.31 20.81 66.59
N ASP A 480 -11.40 21.63 65.54
CA ASP A 480 -12.22 22.85 65.54
C ASP A 480 -12.63 23.19 64.11
N ILE A 481 -13.83 23.77 63.97
CA ILE A 481 -14.44 24.35 62.77
C ILE A 481 -15.24 23.38 61.86
N VAL A 482 -16.34 22.83 62.37
CA VAL A 482 -17.61 22.68 61.58
C VAL A 482 -18.79 22.86 62.53
N PHE A 483 -19.09 24.09 62.92
CA PHE A 483 -20.34 24.41 63.62
C PHE A 483 -20.77 25.85 63.30
N HIS A 484 -21.17 26.10 62.06
CA HIS A 484 -22.06 27.20 61.68
C HIS A 484 -22.45 27.00 60.21
N PHE A 485 -23.59 26.37 59.93
CA PHE A 485 -24.45 26.66 58.75
C PHE A 485 -25.72 25.79 58.74
N ILE A 486 -26.43 25.69 59.87
CA ILE A 486 -27.85 25.32 59.89
C ILE A 486 -28.60 26.39 60.67
N SER A 487 -28.91 27.50 60.01
CA SER A 487 -30.06 28.35 60.34
C SER A 487 -30.17 29.39 59.23
N MET A 488 -31.05 29.16 58.25
CA MET A 488 -31.81 30.16 57.48
C MET A 488 -32.59 29.42 56.38
N ALA A 489 -33.59 28.64 56.80
CA ALA A 489 -34.70 28.26 55.94
C ALA A 489 -35.97 28.76 56.63
N ASN A 490 -36.43 29.96 56.25
CA ASN A 490 -37.84 30.36 56.22
C ASN A 490 -37.98 31.81 55.76
N MET A 491 -38.30 32.02 54.48
CA MET A 491 -39.38 32.92 54.03
C MET A 491 -39.60 32.85 52.50
N ALA A 492 -40.80 32.38 52.15
CA ALA A 492 -41.71 32.80 51.09
C ALA A 492 -41.24 33.09 49.64
N LEU A 493 -41.70 32.21 48.73
CA LEU A 493 -42.53 32.49 47.54
C LEU A 493 -42.26 33.79 46.74
N ARG A 494 -41.60 33.66 45.58
CA ARG A 494 -42.14 33.97 44.22
C ARG A 494 -41.00 33.98 43.19
N GLY A 495 -41.11 33.13 42.16
CA GLY A 495 -40.27 33.21 40.95
C GLY A 495 -39.46 31.95 40.64
N ARG A 496 -40.12 30.84 40.29
CA ARG A 496 -39.48 29.58 39.87
C ARG A 496 -38.48 29.70 38.70
N ARG A 497 -38.53 30.79 37.92
CA ARG A 497 -37.57 31.05 36.82
C ARG A 497 -36.24 31.64 37.29
N TYR A 498 -36.19 32.28 38.45
CA TYR A 498 -34.95 32.81 39.01
C TYR A 498 -34.18 31.78 39.84
N ILE A 499 -34.84 30.72 40.32
CA ILE A 499 -34.18 29.65 41.07
C ILE A 499 -33.22 28.87 40.16
N LEU A 500 -33.64 28.53 38.94
CA LEU A 500 -32.77 27.82 37.98
C LEU A 500 -31.59 28.68 37.49
N LEU A 501 -31.81 29.98 37.32
CA LEU A 501 -30.73 30.91 36.95
C LEU A 501 -29.78 31.15 38.13
N ALA A 502 -30.30 31.27 39.36
CA ALA A 502 -29.50 31.42 40.56
C ALA A 502 -28.74 30.14 40.89
N THR A 503 -29.30 28.94 40.67
CA THR A 503 -28.56 27.69 40.81
C THR A 503 -27.54 27.49 39.69
N ALA A 504 -27.81 27.92 38.46
CA ALA A 504 -26.82 27.89 37.38
C ALA A 504 -25.68 28.89 37.64
N ILE A 505 -25.98 30.12 38.08
CA ILE A 505 -24.97 31.13 38.43
C ILE A 505 -24.21 30.70 39.70
N ALA A 506 -24.87 30.10 40.69
CA ALA A 506 -24.21 29.54 41.86
C ALA A 506 -23.36 28.32 41.50
N ALA A 507 -23.77 27.46 40.57
CA ALA A 507 -22.96 26.34 40.09
C ALA A 507 -21.75 26.82 39.27
N VAL A 508 -21.91 27.87 38.46
CA VAL A 508 -20.82 28.51 37.72
C VAL A 508 -19.89 29.26 38.68
N MET A 509 -20.41 29.99 39.65
CA MET A 509 -19.60 30.65 40.68
C MET A 509 -18.93 29.64 41.60
N VAL A 510 -19.56 28.52 41.96
CA VAL A 510 -18.89 27.42 42.67
C VAL A 510 -17.82 26.81 41.78
N LEU A 511 -18.08 26.56 40.48
CA LEU A 511 -17.05 26.09 39.54
C LEU A 511 -15.89 27.08 39.36
N PHE A 512 -16.12 28.39 39.46
CA PHE A 512 -15.10 29.44 39.38
C PHE A 512 -14.39 29.68 40.73
N LEU A 513 -15.08 29.53 41.86
CA LEU A 513 -14.53 29.72 43.22
C LEU A 513 -13.88 28.45 43.77
N THR A 514 -14.28 27.26 43.30
CA THR A 514 -13.56 25.99 43.52
C THR A 514 -12.47 25.78 42.47
N ARG A 515 -12.39 26.64 41.44
CA ARG A 515 -11.20 26.83 40.61
C ARG A 515 -10.45 28.12 40.99
N GLU A 516 -10.03 28.20 42.24
CA GLU A 516 -8.75 28.86 42.55
C GLU A 516 -7.60 27.86 42.32
N PRO A 517 -6.45 28.32 41.82
CA PRO A 517 -5.98 27.82 40.55
C PRO A 517 -5.03 26.65 40.73
N ALA A 518 -5.03 25.73 39.76
CA ALA A 518 -3.95 24.76 39.57
C ALA A 518 -2.55 25.43 39.57
N LEU A 519 -2.48 26.73 39.29
CA LEU A 519 -1.29 27.60 39.39
C LEU A 519 -0.79 27.84 40.83
N ALA A 520 -1.65 27.86 41.85
CA ALA A 520 -1.23 28.00 43.25
C ALA A 520 -0.73 26.66 43.81
N LYS A 521 -1.38 25.55 43.43
CA LYS A 521 -0.93 24.18 43.75
C LYS A 521 0.37 23.83 43.01
N ALA A 522 0.52 24.27 41.76
CA ALA A 522 1.77 24.19 41.00
C ALA A 522 2.86 25.07 41.62
N ARG A 523 2.55 26.30 42.06
CA ARG A 523 3.52 27.15 42.78
C ARG A 523 3.92 26.58 44.13
N HIS A 524 3.03 25.90 44.85
CA HIS A 524 3.37 25.24 46.10
C HIS A 524 4.20 23.98 45.85
N LEU A 525 3.92 23.19 44.81
CA LEU A 525 4.73 22.03 44.41
C LEU A 525 6.11 22.45 43.89
N ILE A 526 6.19 23.54 43.11
CA ILE A 526 7.45 24.14 42.65
C ILE A 526 8.20 24.72 43.85
N SER A 527 7.56 25.47 44.74
CA SER A 527 8.19 26.02 45.95
C SER A 527 8.67 24.93 46.90
N THR A 528 7.91 23.83 47.06
CA THR A 528 8.31 22.71 47.93
C THR A 528 9.48 21.94 47.30
N ALA A 529 9.53 21.82 45.96
CA ALA A 529 10.70 21.31 45.25
C ALA A 529 11.93 22.23 45.37
N THR A 530 11.74 23.56 45.39
CA THR A 530 12.85 24.52 45.56
C THR A 530 13.37 24.59 47.00
N THR A 531 12.52 24.35 48.02
CA THR A 531 12.94 24.39 49.44
C THR A 531 13.53 23.08 49.93
N ILE A 532 13.17 21.92 49.36
CA ILE A 532 13.87 20.64 49.64
C ILE A 532 15.30 20.66 49.08
N SER A 533 15.60 21.53 48.11
CA SER A 533 16.94 21.63 47.51
C SER A 533 17.97 22.43 48.34
N THR A 534 17.64 22.94 49.53
CA THR A 534 18.60 23.74 50.34
C THR A 534 18.99 23.17 51.69
N THR A 535 18.64 21.92 52.03
CA THR A 535 19.17 21.28 53.25
C THR A 535 19.33 19.76 53.11
N SER A 536 20.10 19.33 52.12
CA SER A 536 20.81 18.05 52.20
C SER A 536 22.01 18.06 51.25
N THR A 537 23.17 18.42 51.79
CA THR A 537 24.48 18.07 51.24
C THR A 537 24.64 16.55 51.26
N THR A 538 24.06 15.88 50.26
CA THR A 538 24.50 14.56 49.82
C THR A 538 24.55 14.61 48.29
N THR A 539 25.74 14.39 47.77
CA THR A 539 26.10 14.33 46.35
C THR A 539 25.27 13.28 45.62
N SER A 540 24.08 13.66 45.15
CA SER A 540 23.34 12.96 44.11
C SER A 540 23.92 13.39 42.77
N THR A 541 24.77 12.56 42.18
CA THR A 541 25.09 12.63 40.75
C THR A 541 23.80 12.41 39.97
N GLY A 542 23.10 13.49 39.60
CA GLY A 542 21.95 13.42 38.71
C GLY A 542 22.37 12.71 37.43
N LYS A 543 21.68 11.61 37.10
CA LYS A 543 21.92 10.86 35.86
C LYS A 543 21.76 11.83 34.69
N ALA A 544 22.88 12.20 34.07
CA ALA A 544 22.88 13.14 32.96
C ALA A 544 21.95 12.60 31.86
N THR A 545 21.11 13.47 31.30
CA THR A 545 20.28 13.11 30.14
C THR A 545 21.20 12.62 29.03
N SER A 546 21.03 11.36 28.62
CA SER A 546 21.74 10.81 27.46
C SER A 546 21.07 11.35 26.21
N TYR A 547 21.78 12.17 25.43
CA TYR A 547 21.30 12.64 24.14
C TYR A 547 21.62 11.61 23.05
N LEU A 548 20.86 11.66 21.96
CA LEU A 548 21.24 10.95 20.73
C LEU A 548 22.61 11.47 20.26
N PRO A 549 23.42 10.61 19.62
CA PRO A 549 24.66 11.07 19.01
C PRO A 549 24.35 12.10 17.93
N GLU A 550 25.20 13.12 17.83
CA GLU A 550 25.19 14.02 16.69
C GLU A 550 25.46 13.21 15.41
N PRO A 551 24.80 13.53 14.28
CA PRO A 551 25.07 12.84 13.04
C PRO A 551 26.52 13.07 12.61
N ASP A 552 27.15 12.04 12.05
CA ASP A 552 28.53 12.11 11.54
C ASP A 552 28.65 13.06 10.33
N TRP A 553 27.53 13.39 9.70
CA TRP A 553 27.42 14.29 8.56
C TRP A 553 26.19 15.17 8.63
N ASN A 554 26.41 16.46 8.37
CA ASN A 554 25.34 17.43 8.18
C ASN A 554 25.33 17.91 6.72
N PRO A 555 24.18 17.82 6.04
CA PRO A 555 24.02 18.37 4.70
C PRO A 555 24.39 19.86 4.63
N PRO A 556 24.90 20.36 3.49
CA PRO A 556 25.15 21.78 3.30
C PRO A 556 23.84 22.59 3.42
N PRO A 557 23.90 23.85 3.86
CA PRO A 557 22.73 24.73 3.89
C PRO A 557 22.09 24.89 2.51
N ILE A 558 20.76 24.93 2.49
CA ILE A 558 19.96 25.09 1.29
C ILE A 558 20.16 26.48 0.68
N ARG A 559 20.24 26.55 -0.65
CA ARG A 559 20.32 27.79 -1.43
C ARG A 559 18.93 28.21 -1.92
N GLU A 560 18.73 29.50 -2.14
CA GLU A 560 17.52 30.03 -2.77
C GLU A 560 17.51 29.63 -4.25
N PRO A 561 16.58 28.76 -4.72
CA PRO A 561 16.62 28.23 -6.08
C PRO A 561 16.07 29.24 -7.12
N PHE A 562 15.56 30.40 -6.70
CA PHE A 562 15.18 31.47 -7.63
C PHE A 562 15.79 32.84 -7.26
N PRO A 563 17.13 32.99 -7.33
CA PRO A 563 17.82 34.20 -6.86
C PRO A 563 17.32 35.49 -7.53
N ARG A 564 17.01 35.43 -8.82
CA ARG A 564 16.52 36.59 -9.59
C ARG A 564 15.19 37.13 -9.06
N LEU A 565 14.28 36.26 -8.66
CA LEU A 565 12.97 36.67 -8.14
C LEU A 565 13.03 37.08 -6.66
N LYS A 566 14.03 36.59 -5.92
CA LYS A 566 14.25 36.97 -4.52
C LYS A 566 14.61 38.45 -4.35
N ALA A 567 15.25 39.05 -5.35
CA ALA A 567 15.61 40.47 -5.32
C ALA A 567 14.39 41.37 -5.06
N ALA A 568 14.55 42.41 -4.23
CA ALA A 568 13.46 43.32 -3.91
C ALA A 568 12.94 44.03 -5.17
N GLY A 569 11.62 44.01 -5.39
CA GLY A 569 10.99 44.59 -6.59
C GLY A 569 11.13 43.77 -7.87
N ALA A 570 11.76 42.59 -7.84
CA ALA A 570 11.81 41.71 -9.00
C ALA A 570 10.42 41.19 -9.38
N SER A 571 10.17 41.10 -10.68
CA SER A 571 8.99 40.45 -11.27
C SER A 571 9.37 39.11 -11.87
N PRO A 572 8.46 38.13 -11.94
CA PRO A 572 8.72 36.87 -12.62
C PRO A 572 9.16 37.10 -14.08
N PRO A 573 10.11 36.31 -14.61
CA PRO A 573 10.43 36.33 -16.03
C PRO A 573 9.20 35.98 -16.89
N GLN A 574 9.26 36.29 -18.17
CA GLN A 574 8.15 35.97 -19.07
C GLN A 574 8.11 34.47 -19.35
N VAL A 575 6.95 33.85 -19.13
CA VAL A 575 6.66 32.47 -19.56
C VAL A 575 6.89 32.34 -21.08
N PRO A 576 7.47 31.21 -21.56
CA PRO A 576 7.63 30.93 -22.98
C PRO A 576 6.33 31.17 -23.75
N ALA A 577 6.41 31.83 -24.92
CA ALA A 577 5.24 32.39 -25.59
C ALA A 577 4.15 31.34 -25.90
N TRP A 578 4.55 30.12 -26.25
CA TRP A 578 3.64 28.99 -26.54
C TRP A 578 2.94 28.43 -25.29
N ASN A 579 3.53 28.62 -24.10
CA ASN A 579 2.94 28.18 -22.83
C ASN A 579 2.22 29.32 -22.09
N ARG A 580 2.14 30.53 -22.64
CA ARG A 580 1.41 31.61 -21.98
C ARG A 580 -0.06 31.26 -21.86
N PRO A 581 -0.63 31.22 -20.64
CA PRO A 581 -2.01 30.79 -20.47
C PRO A 581 -2.97 31.75 -21.17
N LYS A 582 -3.85 31.20 -22.02
CA LYS A 582 -4.89 31.96 -22.70
C LYS A 582 -5.96 32.40 -21.69
N SER A 583 -6.37 33.66 -21.76
CA SER A 583 -7.35 34.21 -20.82
C SER A 583 -8.69 33.46 -20.93
N LYS A 584 -9.19 32.97 -19.79
CA LYS A 584 -10.48 32.25 -19.68
C LYS A 584 -10.65 31.07 -20.64
N ILE A 585 -9.55 30.38 -20.97
CA ILE A 585 -9.57 29.22 -21.88
C ILE A 585 -10.51 28.09 -21.43
N HIS A 586 -10.80 27.96 -20.13
CA HIS A 586 -11.77 27.00 -19.59
C HIS A 586 -13.17 27.15 -20.18
N ASN A 587 -13.56 28.37 -20.61
CA ASN A 587 -14.85 28.60 -21.27
C ASN A 587 -14.95 27.87 -22.62
N GLU A 588 -13.85 27.71 -23.34
CA GLU A 588 -13.82 26.99 -24.62
C GLU A 588 -14.08 25.49 -24.42
N TYR A 589 -13.79 24.97 -23.22
CA TYR A 589 -14.05 23.59 -22.79
C TYR A 589 -15.40 23.44 -22.06
N GLY A 590 -16.27 24.45 -22.14
CA GLY A 590 -17.62 24.42 -21.55
C GLY A 590 -17.64 24.36 -20.03
N LEU A 591 -16.67 25.00 -19.38
CA LEU A 591 -16.62 25.19 -17.93
C LEU A 591 -16.95 26.65 -17.62
N ASP A 592 -17.81 26.88 -16.64
CA ASP A 592 -18.22 28.20 -16.14
C ASP A 592 -17.28 28.75 -15.05
N TYR A 593 -16.35 27.92 -14.59
CA TYR A 593 -15.28 28.27 -13.67
C TYR A 593 -13.94 27.73 -14.17
N ALA A 594 -12.85 28.31 -13.66
CA ALA A 594 -11.52 27.77 -13.87
C ALA A 594 -11.21 26.74 -12.76
N PRO A 595 -11.05 25.45 -13.09
CA PRO A 595 -10.70 24.46 -12.08
C PRO A 595 -9.33 24.78 -11.45
N PRO A 596 -9.22 24.83 -10.12
CA PRO A 596 -7.96 25.15 -9.47
C PRO A 596 -7.00 23.96 -9.45
N LEU A 597 -5.72 24.25 -9.31
CA LEU A 597 -4.68 23.30 -8.92
C LEU A 597 -4.34 23.50 -7.45
N LEU A 598 -4.61 22.49 -6.63
CA LEU A 598 -4.26 22.48 -5.22
C LEU A 598 -2.90 21.80 -5.02
N ILE A 599 -1.94 22.50 -4.41
CA ILE A 599 -0.63 21.94 -4.07
C ILE A 599 -0.44 22.06 -2.58
N GLY A 600 -0.36 20.92 -1.89
CA GLY A 600 -0.15 20.86 -0.45
C GLY A 600 1.32 20.98 -0.08
N PHE A 601 1.65 21.82 0.90
CA PHE A 601 3.02 22.01 1.36
C PHE A 601 3.20 21.75 2.83
N SER A 602 4.09 20.84 3.21
CA SER A 602 4.45 20.62 4.63
C SER A 602 5.86 21.08 5.01
N ARG A 603 6.82 20.99 4.09
CA ARG A 603 8.27 21.27 4.31
C ARG A 603 9.03 21.28 2.98
N ALA A 604 10.30 21.67 2.98
CA ALA A 604 11.17 21.71 1.79
C ALA A 604 10.78 22.81 0.79
N TRP A 605 10.94 24.07 1.19
CA TRP A 605 10.62 25.26 0.38
C TRP A 605 11.11 25.19 -1.08
N PRO A 606 12.38 24.83 -1.37
CA PRO A 606 12.88 24.84 -2.74
C PRO A 606 12.14 23.88 -3.67
N VAL A 607 11.70 22.74 -3.13
CA VAL A 607 10.97 21.69 -3.87
C VAL A 607 9.58 22.20 -4.24
N LEU A 608 8.86 22.82 -3.29
CA LEU A 608 7.59 23.49 -3.56
C LEU A 608 7.72 24.57 -4.64
N LEU A 609 8.71 25.44 -4.48
CA LEU A 609 8.90 26.57 -5.40
C LEU A 609 9.20 26.06 -6.81
N GLN A 610 10.00 25.00 -6.94
CA GLN A 610 10.23 24.33 -8.22
C GLN A 610 8.93 23.82 -8.84
N ALA A 611 8.11 23.08 -8.09
CA ALA A 611 6.84 22.57 -8.60
C ALA A 611 5.94 23.71 -9.13
N ILE A 612 5.77 24.78 -8.33
CA ILE A 612 4.97 25.94 -8.72
C ILE A 612 5.49 26.59 -10.01
N VAL A 613 6.80 26.90 -10.06
CA VAL A 613 7.39 27.56 -11.24
C VAL A 613 7.31 26.65 -12.47
N SER A 614 7.45 25.34 -12.30
CA SER A 614 7.33 24.38 -13.39
C SER A 614 5.92 24.32 -13.96
N TYR A 615 4.88 24.34 -13.12
CA TYR A 615 3.49 24.44 -13.58
C TYR A 615 3.22 25.75 -14.34
N ILE A 616 3.67 26.88 -13.82
CA ILE A 616 3.50 28.20 -14.46
C ILE A 616 4.16 28.20 -15.84
N THR A 617 5.40 27.71 -15.93
CA THR A 617 6.18 27.70 -17.19
C THR A 617 5.72 26.64 -18.18
N ALA A 618 5.05 25.58 -17.73
CA ALA A 618 4.37 24.58 -18.55
C ALA A 618 2.94 25.00 -18.98
N GLY A 619 2.51 26.20 -18.55
CA GLY A 619 1.32 26.89 -19.04
C GLY A 619 0.07 26.76 -18.17
N TRP A 620 0.25 26.48 -16.88
CA TRP A 620 -0.81 26.63 -15.88
C TRP A 620 -0.98 28.10 -15.48
N PRO A 621 -2.22 28.66 -15.47
CA PRO A 621 -2.47 30.00 -14.97
C PRO A 621 -2.11 30.13 -13.48
N ALA A 622 -1.17 31.03 -13.15
CA ALA A 622 -0.67 31.18 -11.78
C ALA A 622 -1.79 31.47 -10.77
N GLU A 623 -2.78 32.28 -11.16
CA GLU A 623 -3.91 32.66 -10.31
C GLU A 623 -4.88 31.50 -9.98
N GLN A 624 -4.72 30.35 -10.66
CA GLN A 624 -5.46 29.11 -10.43
C GLN A 624 -4.66 28.10 -9.61
N ILE A 625 -3.39 28.38 -9.27
CA ILE A 625 -2.59 27.56 -8.37
C ILE A 625 -2.85 28.04 -6.94
N TRP A 626 -3.35 27.12 -6.12
CA TRP A 626 -3.61 27.32 -4.70
C TRP A 626 -2.61 26.50 -3.92
N VAL A 627 -1.64 27.18 -3.32
CA VAL A 627 -0.70 26.61 -2.38
C VAL A 627 -1.39 26.50 -1.03
N VAL A 628 -1.67 25.27 -0.62
CA VAL A 628 -2.20 24.97 0.71
C VAL A 628 -1.02 24.77 1.64
N GLU A 629 -0.67 25.81 2.37
CA GLU A 629 0.42 25.81 3.34
C GLU A 629 0.00 24.99 4.57
N ASN A 630 0.45 23.75 4.61
CA ASN A 630 0.25 22.78 5.69
C ASN A 630 1.44 22.77 6.66
N THR A 631 1.85 23.94 7.15
CA THR A 631 2.94 24.09 8.15
C THR A 631 2.40 24.32 9.57
N GLY A 632 1.08 24.32 9.73
CA GLY A 632 0.39 24.53 11.00
C GLY A 632 0.70 25.89 11.62
N GLY A 633 1.06 25.91 12.91
CA GLY A 633 1.35 27.16 13.63
C GLY A 633 2.45 28.02 13.00
N ALA A 634 3.35 27.42 12.22
CA ALA A 634 4.41 28.10 11.51
C ALA A 634 3.89 29.02 10.38
N ALA A 635 2.70 28.77 9.83
CA ALA A 635 2.14 29.58 8.74
C ALA A 635 2.02 31.06 9.10
N ARG A 636 1.69 31.35 10.36
CA ARG A 636 1.69 32.73 10.87
C ARG A 636 3.10 33.32 10.92
N ALA A 637 4.10 32.54 11.34
CA ALA A 637 5.49 33.00 11.39
C ALA A 637 6.04 33.26 9.99
N ASN A 638 5.68 32.44 8.98
CA ASN A 638 5.99 32.68 7.58
C ASN A 638 5.35 33.98 7.06
N ALA A 639 4.06 34.19 7.33
CA ALA A 639 3.35 35.42 6.94
C ALA A 639 3.96 36.69 7.58
N GLU A 640 4.54 36.56 8.77
CA GLU A 640 5.25 37.63 9.50
C GLU A 640 6.76 37.67 9.17
N ALA A 641 7.23 36.87 8.22
CA ALA A 641 8.64 36.75 7.79
C ALA A 641 9.64 36.48 8.95
N ARG A 642 9.24 35.62 9.90
CA ARG A 642 10.03 35.29 11.10
C ARG A 642 10.87 34.02 10.99
N LEU A 643 10.68 33.22 9.93
CA LEU A 643 11.44 32.01 9.69
C LEU A 643 12.50 32.27 8.62
N THR A 644 13.66 31.63 8.75
CA THR A 644 14.73 31.73 7.74
C THR A 644 14.65 30.55 6.76
N LEU A 645 15.32 30.69 5.60
CA LEU A 645 15.39 29.66 4.56
C LEU A 645 15.87 28.30 5.07
N GLN A 646 16.60 28.22 6.19
CA GLN A 646 17.07 26.93 6.69
C GLN A 646 16.04 26.19 7.55
N ASN A 647 14.96 26.85 7.96
CA ASN A 647 13.91 26.25 8.75
C ASN A 647 13.10 25.25 7.90
N PRO A 648 12.86 24.00 8.37
CA PRO A 648 12.09 23.00 7.63
C PRO A 648 10.69 23.47 7.21
N LEU A 649 10.08 24.36 7.99
CA LEU A 649 8.72 24.87 7.79
C LEU A 649 8.68 26.22 7.07
N TYR A 650 9.81 26.71 6.55
CA TYR A 650 9.91 28.00 5.86
C TYR A 650 9.05 28.05 4.59
N VAL A 651 8.35 29.17 4.39
CA VAL A 651 7.66 29.54 3.15
C VAL A 651 7.81 31.03 2.90
N ASP A 652 8.23 31.41 1.69
CA ASP A 652 8.28 32.83 1.30
C ASP A 652 6.93 33.28 0.69
N HIS A 653 6.06 33.82 1.54
CA HIS A 653 4.75 34.33 1.11
C HIS A 653 4.85 35.48 0.10
N ASP A 654 5.88 36.32 0.19
CA ASP A 654 6.06 37.44 -0.74
C ASP A 654 6.46 36.95 -2.12
N MET A 655 7.33 35.95 -2.21
CA MET A 655 7.68 35.32 -3.47
C MET A 655 6.47 34.65 -4.13
N LEU A 656 5.68 33.89 -3.37
CA LEU A 656 4.46 33.27 -3.88
C LEU A 656 3.46 34.31 -4.41
N ARG A 657 3.25 35.43 -3.69
CA ARG A 657 2.39 36.53 -4.16
C ARG A 657 2.92 37.16 -5.45
N ARG A 658 4.24 37.32 -5.59
CA ARG A 658 4.86 37.86 -6.82
C ARG A 658 4.72 36.92 -8.01
N LEU A 659 4.73 35.61 -7.79
CA LEU A 659 4.42 34.62 -8.83
C LEU A 659 2.94 34.65 -9.25
N GLY A 660 2.07 35.27 -8.45
CA GLY A 660 0.63 35.38 -8.73
C GLY A 660 -0.19 34.20 -8.24
N VAL A 661 0.37 33.31 -7.42
CA VAL A 661 -0.34 32.16 -6.86
C VAL A 661 -1.13 32.54 -5.61
N ARG A 662 -2.13 31.72 -5.27
CA ARG A 662 -2.95 31.88 -4.07
C ARG A 662 -2.38 31.05 -2.93
N ILE A 663 -2.46 31.56 -1.71
CA ILE A 663 -1.96 30.89 -0.51
C ILE A 663 -3.15 30.67 0.43
N VAL A 664 -3.32 29.43 0.90
CA VAL A 664 -4.27 29.07 1.94
C VAL A 664 -3.48 28.46 3.09
N ALA A 665 -3.39 29.18 4.20
CA ALA A 665 -2.71 28.70 5.39
C ALA A 665 -3.61 27.74 6.19
N ALA A 666 -3.15 26.52 6.40
CA ALA A 666 -3.79 25.59 7.31
C ALA A 666 -3.43 25.95 8.77
N PRO A 667 -4.42 26.05 9.67
CA PRO A 667 -4.18 26.46 11.06
C PRO A 667 -3.44 25.40 11.89
N VAL A 668 -3.43 24.14 11.43
CA VAL A 668 -2.78 22.99 12.06
C VAL A 668 -2.03 22.18 11.00
N LEU A 669 -1.00 21.46 11.43
CA LEU A 669 -0.30 20.50 10.57
C LEU A 669 -1.19 19.26 10.41
N MET A 670 -1.67 19.04 9.19
CA MET A 670 -2.53 17.93 8.80
C MET A 670 -1.69 16.76 8.26
N THR A 671 -2.14 15.53 8.51
CA THR A 671 -1.64 14.35 7.81
C THR A 671 -2.04 14.37 6.34
N PHE A 672 -1.49 13.48 5.52
CA PHE A 672 -1.85 13.40 4.10
C PHE A 672 -3.36 13.20 3.91
N ALA A 673 -3.96 12.26 4.65
CA ALA A 673 -5.40 11.99 4.64
C ALA A 673 -6.24 13.24 4.94
N GLN A 674 -5.86 13.95 6.00
CA GLN A 674 -6.56 15.16 6.44
C GLN A 674 -6.42 16.30 5.43
N LEU A 675 -5.24 16.44 4.81
CA LEU A 675 -4.99 17.44 3.77
C LEU A 675 -5.80 17.17 2.49
N GLN A 676 -5.92 15.91 2.07
CA GLN A 676 -6.77 15.52 0.94
C GLN A 676 -8.25 15.81 1.19
N ASN A 677 -8.72 15.55 2.42
CA ASN A 677 -10.08 15.94 2.82
C ASN A 677 -10.23 17.46 2.90
N TYR A 678 -9.18 18.20 3.28
CA TYR A 678 -9.18 19.65 3.26
C TYR A 678 -9.26 20.21 1.84
N PHE A 679 -8.65 19.58 0.84
CA PHE A 679 -8.84 19.91 -0.57
C PHE A 679 -10.30 19.74 -1.01
N THR A 680 -10.93 18.63 -0.62
CA THR A 680 -12.35 18.38 -0.89
C THR A 680 -13.23 19.42 -0.18
N HIS A 681 -12.89 19.81 1.04
CA HIS A 681 -13.56 20.89 1.77
C HIS A 681 -13.43 22.24 1.04
N LEU A 682 -12.23 22.62 0.56
CA LEU A 682 -12.05 23.83 -0.24
C LEU A 682 -12.89 23.78 -1.53
N ALA A 683 -13.01 22.61 -2.15
CA ALA A 683 -13.89 22.42 -3.30
C ALA A 683 -15.38 22.56 -2.98
N HIS A 684 -15.81 22.27 -1.75
CA HIS A 684 -17.16 22.61 -1.29
C HIS A 684 -17.31 24.12 -1.03
N GLU A 685 -16.38 24.74 -0.30
CA GLU A 685 -16.44 26.17 0.03
C GLU A 685 -16.43 27.10 -1.19
N ASN A 686 -15.86 26.65 -2.31
CA ASN A 686 -15.75 27.42 -3.54
C ASN A 686 -16.64 26.87 -4.68
N ASP A 687 -17.55 25.93 -4.39
CA ASP A 687 -18.44 25.32 -5.38
C ASP A 687 -17.72 24.72 -6.60
N TRP A 688 -16.56 24.09 -6.39
CA TRP A 688 -15.80 23.39 -7.43
C TRP A 688 -16.26 21.94 -7.54
N PRO A 689 -17.02 21.56 -8.58
CA PRO A 689 -17.38 20.14 -8.81
C PRO A 689 -16.16 19.30 -9.17
N PHE A 690 -15.17 19.91 -9.81
CA PHE A 690 -13.90 19.30 -10.20
C PHE A 690 -12.74 20.19 -9.81
N TYR A 691 -11.66 19.60 -9.33
CA TYR A 691 -10.41 20.30 -9.04
C TYR A 691 -9.23 19.41 -9.40
N PHE A 692 -8.07 20.03 -9.60
CA PHE A 692 -6.81 19.31 -9.76
C PHE A 692 -6.04 19.37 -8.45
N TRP A 693 -5.28 18.33 -8.15
CA TRP A 693 -4.27 18.39 -7.10
C TRP A 693 -2.96 17.81 -7.61
N SER A 694 -1.85 18.30 -7.05
CA SER A 694 -0.51 17.83 -7.39
C SER A 694 0.32 17.64 -6.14
N HIS A 695 1.26 16.71 -6.25
CA HIS A 695 2.39 16.60 -5.34
C HIS A 695 3.23 17.89 -5.40
N MET A 696 3.90 18.23 -4.29
CA MET A 696 4.80 19.38 -4.25
C MET A 696 6.22 19.03 -4.74
N ASP A 697 6.56 17.74 -4.82
CA ASP A 697 7.86 17.21 -5.20
C ASP A 697 7.90 16.74 -6.66
N VAL A 698 7.33 17.58 -7.54
CA VAL A 698 7.28 17.34 -8.98
C VAL A 698 8.06 18.40 -9.78
N LEU A 699 8.55 17.99 -10.94
CA LEU A 699 9.01 18.87 -12.00
C LEU A 699 8.13 18.67 -13.23
N VAL A 700 7.45 19.74 -13.66
CA VAL A 700 6.48 19.69 -14.76
C VAL A 700 7.02 20.39 -16.00
N LEU A 701 7.03 19.67 -17.13
CA LEU A 701 7.34 20.19 -18.45
C LEU A 701 6.18 19.90 -19.42
N SER A 702 5.91 20.83 -20.33
CA SER A 702 4.96 20.62 -21.42
C SER A 702 5.58 19.77 -22.55
N TYR A 703 4.76 19.21 -23.44
CA TYR A 703 5.24 18.48 -24.63
C TYR A 703 5.68 19.45 -25.74
N GLU A 704 6.74 20.24 -25.53
CA GLU A 704 7.18 21.26 -26.50
C GLU A 704 7.67 20.66 -27.83
N ASP A 705 8.17 19.42 -27.83
CA ASP A 705 8.51 18.68 -29.05
C ASP A 705 7.28 18.10 -29.77
N GLY A 706 6.09 18.25 -29.17
CA GLY A 706 4.88 17.56 -29.57
C GLY A 706 4.77 16.15 -28.98
N LEU A 707 3.56 15.61 -29.07
CA LEU A 707 3.25 14.21 -28.78
C LEU A 707 2.18 13.74 -29.75
N ASP A 708 2.50 12.72 -30.54
CA ASP A 708 1.64 12.21 -31.60
C ASP A 708 0.23 11.87 -31.11
N GLY A 709 -0.77 12.37 -31.84
CA GLY A 709 -2.18 12.20 -31.51
C GLY A 709 -2.67 13.02 -30.31
N LEU A 710 -1.81 13.81 -29.64
CA LEU A 710 -2.20 14.62 -28.48
C LEU A 710 -1.95 16.12 -28.69
N THR A 711 -0.73 16.54 -29.01
CA THR A 711 -0.42 17.96 -29.27
C THR A 711 0.69 18.07 -30.31
N PRO A 712 0.60 18.97 -31.29
CA PRO A 712 1.73 19.24 -32.18
C PRO A 712 2.88 19.91 -31.41
N PRO A 713 4.06 20.09 -32.03
CA PRO A 713 5.17 20.82 -31.44
C PRO A 713 4.84 22.29 -31.12
N ALA A 714 5.58 22.86 -30.17
CA ALA A 714 5.49 24.26 -29.81
C ALA A 714 5.75 25.16 -31.03
N GLY A 715 4.96 26.23 -31.15
CA GLY A 715 4.97 27.11 -32.32
C GLY A 715 3.86 26.80 -33.33
N ASP A 716 3.28 25.59 -33.31
CA ASP A 716 2.03 25.31 -34.02
C ASP A 716 0.84 25.98 -33.32
N LYS A 717 -0.13 26.47 -34.10
CA LYS A 717 -1.35 27.10 -33.56
C LYS A 717 -2.24 26.14 -32.78
N ALA A 718 -2.18 24.85 -33.09
CA ALA A 718 -2.92 23.79 -32.42
C ALA A 718 -2.17 23.20 -31.22
N TYR A 719 -0.99 23.73 -30.87
CA TYR A 719 -0.29 23.37 -29.64
C TYR A 719 -1.17 23.60 -28.40
N ARG A 720 -1.13 22.66 -27.46
CA ARG A 720 -1.85 22.71 -26.19
C ARG A 720 -0.86 22.59 -25.02
N SER A 721 -0.94 23.52 -24.08
CA SER A 721 -0.18 23.48 -22.83
C SER A 721 -0.67 22.39 -21.88
N VAL A 722 0.03 22.19 -20.76
CA VAL A 722 -0.39 21.22 -19.72
C VAL A 722 -1.81 21.48 -19.23
N TYR A 723 -2.15 22.75 -18.99
CA TYR A 723 -3.48 23.12 -18.53
C TYR A 723 -4.56 22.89 -19.59
N GLU A 724 -4.30 23.22 -20.86
CA GLU A 724 -5.26 22.97 -21.95
C GLU A 724 -5.52 21.47 -22.14
N LEU A 725 -4.49 20.62 -22.01
CA LEU A 725 -4.65 19.16 -22.08
C LEU A 725 -5.44 18.62 -20.87
N CYS A 726 -5.22 19.17 -19.67
CA CYS A 726 -6.02 18.84 -18.49
C CYS A 726 -7.50 19.21 -18.66
N LEU A 727 -7.79 20.39 -19.25
CA LEU A 727 -9.16 20.82 -19.54
C LEU A 727 -9.83 19.94 -20.61
N ALA A 728 -9.10 19.56 -21.66
CA ALA A 728 -9.59 18.65 -22.69
C ALA A 728 -9.98 17.29 -22.10
N GLU A 729 -9.17 16.78 -21.16
CA GLU A 729 -9.46 15.52 -20.47
C GLU A 729 -10.68 15.65 -19.55
N LEU A 730 -10.81 16.75 -18.79
CA LEU A 730 -12.02 17.01 -18.00
C LEU A 730 -13.29 17.11 -18.86
N GLU A 731 -13.24 17.82 -19.98
CA GLU A 731 -14.36 17.92 -20.91
C GLU A 731 -14.78 16.54 -21.44
N ARG A 732 -13.80 15.72 -21.84
CA ARG A 732 -14.03 14.36 -22.31
C ARG A 732 -14.72 13.50 -21.26
N ARG A 733 -14.21 13.53 -20.02
CA ARG A 733 -14.77 12.78 -18.89
C ARG A 733 -16.19 13.20 -18.53
N ARG A 734 -16.52 14.48 -18.63
CA ARG A 734 -17.89 14.99 -18.40
C ARG A 734 -18.90 14.51 -19.45
N ARG A 735 -18.45 14.16 -20.66
CA ARG A 735 -19.31 13.70 -21.77
C ARG A 735 -19.50 12.18 -21.79
N GLU A 736 -18.61 11.43 -21.15
CA GLU A 736 -18.69 9.97 -21.12
C GLU A 736 -19.81 9.49 -20.18
N PRO A 737 -20.57 8.44 -20.54
CA PRO A 737 -21.66 7.90 -19.72
C PRO A 737 -21.17 7.05 -18.53
N ILE A 738 -19.91 7.22 -18.12
CA ILE A 738 -19.26 6.38 -17.10
C ILE A 738 -19.03 7.22 -15.84
N ARG A 739 -19.39 6.67 -14.67
CA ARG A 739 -19.06 7.26 -13.38
C ARG A 739 -17.55 7.16 -13.14
N TRP A 740 -16.87 8.29 -13.13
CA TRP A 740 -15.43 8.38 -12.89
C TRP A 740 -15.12 9.16 -11.61
N SER A 741 -14.09 8.71 -10.88
CA SER A 741 -13.65 9.35 -9.63
C SER A 741 -12.51 10.32 -9.84
N ASN A 742 -11.50 9.88 -10.57
CA ASN A 742 -10.28 10.65 -10.77
C ASN A 742 -9.62 10.28 -12.09
N VAL A 743 -8.81 11.21 -12.61
CA VAL A 743 -7.90 10.97 -13.73
C VAL A 743 -6.48 11.20 -13.26
N PHE A 744 -5.62 10.21 -13.43
CA PHE A 744 -4.19 10.26 -13.17
C PHE A 744 -3.45 10.67 -14.43
N PHE A 745 -2.64 11.74 -14.38
CA PHE A 745 -1.87 12.19 -15.55
C PHE A 745 -0.45 11.64 -15.60
N SER A 746 0.10 11.28 -14.44
CA SER A 746 1.40 10.63 -14.24
C SER A 746 1.36 10.03 -12.83
N TYR A 747 0.80 8.83 -12.71
CA TYR A 747 0.40 8.29 -11.40
C TYR A 747 -0.43 9.33 -10.60
N ASP A 748 -0.28 9.41 -9.28
CA ASP A 748 -0.96 10.41 -8.44
C ASP A 748 -0.29 11.79 -8.41
N HIS A 749 0.85 11.98 -9.10
CA HIS A 749 1.63 13.21 -9.08
C HIS A 749 0.84 14.45 -9.51
N LEU A 750 -0.05 14.28 -10.51
CA LEU A 750 -1.08 15.24 -10.90
C LEU A 750 -2.37 14.46 -11.15
N SER A 751 -3.43 14.84 -10.46
CA SER A 751 -4.73 14.18 -10.57
C SER A 751 -5.86 15.19 -10.75
N LEU A 752 -6.81 14.86 -11.63
CA LEU A 752 -8.14 15.47 -11.68
C LEU A 752 -9.06 14.71 -10.76
N VAL A 753 -9.82 15.42 -9.92
CA VAL A 753 -10.75 14.82 -8.95
C VAL A 753 -12.18 15.23 -9.27
N ASN A 754 -13.08 14.24 -9.26
CA ASN A 754 -14.52 14.44 -9.20
C ASN A 754 -14.98 14.46 -7.74
N ARG A 755 -15.39 15.64 -7.26
CA ARG A 755 -15.79 15.83 -5.86
C ARG A 755 -16.93 14.89 -5.45
N GLU A 756 -17.89 14.64 -6.34
CA GLU A 756 -19.04 13.76 -6.07
C GLU A 756 -18.60 12.33 -5.71
N ALA A 757 -17.57 11.81 -6.39
CA ALA A 757 -17.07 10.47 -6.13
C ALA A 757 -16.43 10.37 -4.75
N TYR A 758 -15.71 11.42 -4.35
CA TYR A 758 -15.06 11.49 -3.05
C TYR A 758 -16.11 11.63 -1.94
N ASP A 759 -17.16 12.42 -2.17
CA ASP A 759 -18.30 12.52 -1.25
C ASP A 759 -19.02 11.17 -1.07
N ASP A 760 -19.23 10.40 -2.15
CA ASP A 760 -19.94 9.12 -2.15
C ASP A 760 -19.24 8.04 -1.29
N VAL A 761 -17.91 8.10 -1.17
CA VAL A 761 -17.13 7.18 -0.32
C VAL A 761 -16.80 7.75 1.06
N GLY A 762 -17.18 9.00 1.35
CA GLY A 762 -16.87 9.67 2.62
C GLY A 762 -15.45 10.25 2.72
N GLY A 763 -14.81 10.53 1.57
CA GLY A 763 -13.45 11.07 1.50
C GLY A 763 -12.37 10.07 1.89
N TRP A 764 -11.19 10.60 2.20
CA TRP A 764 -10.03 9.83 2.67
C TRP A 764 -10.20 9.44 4.13
N ASP A 765 -9.79 8.22 4.52
CA ASP A 765 -9.88 7.80 5.92
C ASP A 765 -8.79 8.48 6.75
N VAL A 766 -9.18 9.36 7.66
CA VAL A 766 -8.23 10.14 8.48
C VAL A 766 -7.51 9.31 9.54
N TYR A 767 -8.00 8.09 9.82
CA TYR A 767 -7.31 7.16 10.73
C TYR A 767 -6.16 6.42 10.04
N ILE A 768 -6.06 6.49 8.70
CA ILE A 768 -4.92 6.02 7.92
C ILE A 768 -4.15 7.26 7.43
N PRO A 769 -3.25 7.85 8.25
CA PRO A 769 -2.77 9.21 8.04
C PRO A 769 -1.90 9.42 6.79
N PHE A 770 -1.14 8.41 6.37
CA PHE A 770 -0.17 8.49 5.25
C PHE A 770 -0.31 7.29 4.30
N TYR A 771 0.70 6.41 4.20
CA TYR A 771 0.66 5.26 3.29
C TYR A 771 -0.43 4.24 3.66
N MET A 772 -0.87 3.50 2.64
CA MET A 772 -2.05 2.61 2.62
C MET A 772 -3.40 3.31 2.53
N ASN A 773 -3.46 4.63 2.70
CA ASN A 773 -4.73 5.35 2.54
C ASN A 773 -5.14 5.52 1.07
N ASP A 774 -4.16 5.56 0.16
CA ASP A 774 -4.36 5.45 -1.28
C ASP A 774 -5.03 4.12 -1.63
N CYS A 775 -4.50 3.02 -1.10
CA CYS A 775 -5.07 1.69 -1.28
C CYS A 775 -6.49 1.59 -0.71
N ASP A 776 -6.74 2.18 0.47
CA ASP A 776 -8.07 2.29 1.07
C ASP A 776 -9.05 3.09 0.20
N MET A 777 -8.69 4.34 -0.14
CA MET A 777 -9.54 5.28 -0.85
C MET A 777 -9.89 4.78 -2.25
N HIS A 778 -8.89 4.37 -3.02
CA HIS A 778 -9.08 3.90 -4.39
C HIS A 778 -9.90 2.61 -4.46
N SER A 779 -9.66 1.68 -3.52
CA SER A 779 -10.48 0.47 -3.42
C SER A 779 -11.93 0.78 -3.07
N ARG A 780 -12.19 1.71 -2.13
CA ARG A 780 -13.56 2.13 -1.79
C ARG A 780 -14.29 2.76 -2.97
N LEU A 781 -13.60 3.57 -3.79
CA LEU A 781 -14.15 4.13 -5.03
C LEU A 781 -14.55 3.02 -6.01
N MET A 782 -13.67 2.04 -6.23
CA MET A 782 -13.94 0.90 -7.11
C MET A 782 -15.08 0.03 -6.59
N MET A 783 -15.14 -0.25 -5.28
CA MET A 783 -16.25 -0.99 -4.63
C MET A 783 -17.60 -0.28 -4.78
N ARG A 784 -17.60 1.05 -5.01
CA ARG A 784 -18.78 1.88 -5.28
C ARG A 784 -19.02 2.15 -6.77
N ASN A 785 -18.36 1.38 -7.65
CA ASN A 785 -18.45 1.48 -9.11
C ASN A 785 -18.03 2.85 -9.68
N TRP A 786 -17.08 3.52 -9.04
CA TRP A 786 -16.38 4.65 -9.64
C TRP A 786 -15.12 4.18 -10.35
N THR A 787 -14.95 4.57 -11.61
CA THR A 787 -13.76 4.20 -12.38
C THR A 787 -12.66 5.24 -12.22
N GLN A 788 -11.44 4.77 -11.99
CA GLN A 788 -10.24 5.58 -12.13
C GLN A 788 -9.74 5.53 -13.57
N ARG A 789 -9.15 6.62 -14.06
CA ARG A 789 -8.73 6.75 -15.45
C ARG A 789 -7.33 7.31 -15.54
N ASP A 790 -6.68 7.05 -16.67
CA ASP A 790 -5.43 7.69 -17.03
C ASP A 790 -5.66 8.77 -18.09
N GLY A 791 -4.90 9.85 -17.97
CA GLY A 791 -4.84 10.98 -18.88
C GLY A 791 -3.39 11.31 -19.22
N ARG A 792 -3.19 12.16 -20.22
CA ARG A 792 -1.86 12.67 -20.59
C ARG A 792 -1.94 14.17 -20.73
N ALA A 793 -1.10 14.90 -20.01
CA ALA A 793 -1.08 16.36 -20.03
C ALA A 793 0.32 16.98 -20.08
N GLY A 794 1.37 16.25 -19.67
CA GLY A 794 2.73 16.75 -19.70
C GLY A 794 3.74 15.71 -19.24
N ILE A 795 5.00 16.10 -19.20
CA ILE A 795 6.07 15.34 -18.56
C ILE A 795 6.07 15.78 -17.10
N ILE A 796 5.46 14.97 -16.25
CA ILE A 796 5.31 15.25 -14.81
C ILE A 796 6.17 14.24 -14.07
N THR A 797 7.31 14.74 -13.59
CA THR A 797 8.36 13.91 -13.03
C THR A 797 8.38 14.03 -11.51
N ASP A 798 8.36 12.90 -10.82
CA ASP A 798 8.57 12.80 -9.37
C ASP A 798 10.06 12.96 -9.04
N VAL A 799 10.43 14.03 -8.33
CA VAL A 799 11.84 14.43 -8.11
C VAL A 799 12.18 14.58 -6.63
N SER A 800 13.43 14.30 -6.27
CA SER A 800 13.99 14.53 -4.93
C SER A 800 15.04 15.64 -4.92
N THR A 801 15.29 16.27 -6.07
CA THR A 801 16.31 17.28 -6.27
C THR A 801 15.70 18.57 -6.77
N VAL A 802 16.50 19.63 -6.77
CA VAL A 802 16.06 20.99 -7.12
C VAL A 802 17.01 21.55 -8.18
N LEU A 803 16.45 22.15 -9.23
CA LEU A 803 17.22 22.89 -10.22
C LEU A 803 18.03 23.99 -9.54
N ASP A 804 19.29 24.15 -9.97
CA ASP A 804 20.20 25.12 -9.35
C ASP A 804 19.72 26.58 -9.52
N ASP A 805 19.03 26.88 -10.62
CA ASP A 805 18.31 28.13 -10.84
C ASP A 805 17.01 27.88 -11.63
N LEU A 806 15.86 28.20 -11.01
CA LEU A 806 14.53 28.07 -11.61
C LEU A 806 14.31 29.02 -12.80
N GLY A 807 15.20 29.98 -13.04
CA GLY A 807 15.28 30.71 -14.29
C GLY A 807 15.44 29.81 -15.53
N ALA A 808 16.00 28.61 -15.37
CA ALA A 808 16.10 27.61 -16.44
C ALA A 808 14.71 27.23 -17.00
N LEU A 809 13.69 27.18 -16.15
CA LEU A 809 12.32 26.90 -16.56
C LEU A 809 11.72 27.98 -17.46
N TYR A 810 12.27 29.20 -17.46
CA TYR A 810 11.85 30.28 -18.35
C TYR A 810 12.61 30.30 -19.68
N ARG A 811 13.41 29.26 -19.97
CA ARG A 811 14.23 29.14 -21.18
C ARG A 811 15.24 30.29 -21.29
N ASP A 812 15.84 30.64 -20.15
CA ASP A 812 16.88 31.67 -20.10
C ASP A 812 18.19 31.11 -20.70
N PRO A 813 18.68 31.65 -21.84
CA PRO A 813 19.89 31.15 -22.48
C PRO A 813 21.17 31.40 -21.65
N ALA A 814 21.12 32.25 -20.62
CA ALA A 814 22.24 32.49 -19.72
C ALA A 814 22.34 31.46 -18.58
N ILE A 815 21.35 30.57 -18.45
CA ILE A 815 21.28 29.56 -17.40
C ILE A 815 21.31 28.18 -18.05
N GLU A 816 22.36 27.42 -17.78
CA GLU A 816 22.41 26.00 -18.18
C GLU A 816 21.60 25.18 -17.16
N PRO A 817 20.65 24.34 -17.58
CA PRO A 817 19.89 23.49 -16.66
C PRO A 817 20.80 22.49 -15.94
N SER A 818 20.76 22.50 -14.61
CA SER A 818 21.44 21.55 -13.71
C SER A 818 20.66 21.46 -12.40
N PHE A 819 20.97 20.47 -11.55
CA PHE A 819 20.31 20.30 -10.26
C PHE A 819 21.29 19.94 -9.15
N SER A 820 20.84 20.22 -7.92
CA SER A 820 21.48 19.80 -6.69
C SER A 820 20.50 19.02 -5.82
N ASP A 821 21.02 18.05 -5.06
CA ASP A 821 20.26 17.42 -3.99
C ASP A 821 20.23 18.34 -2.75
N PRO A 822 19.05 18.70 -2.22
CA PRO A 822 18.94 19.46 -0.97
C PRO A 822 19.47 18.69 0.26
N ASN A 823 19.57 17.38 0.19
CA ASN A 823 20.15 16.52 1.21
C ASN A 823 21.14 15.55 0.54
N PRO A 824 22.34 15.97 0.10
CA PRO A 824 23.29 15.09 -0.59
C PRO A 824 23.90 14.04 0.36
N PRO A 825 24.38 12.90 -0.15
CA PRO A 825 25.03 11.89 0.68
C PRO A 825 26.37 12.43 1.19
N GLU A 826 26.92 11.74 2.17
CA GLU A 826 28.28 12.01 2.65
C GLU A 826 29.30 12.02 1.51
N PRO A 827 30.26 12.97 1.50
CA PRO A 827 31.34 12.99 0.53
C PRO A 827 32.06 11.64 0.49
N GLY A 828 32.17 11.02 -0.69
CA GLY A 828 32.81 9.71 -0.88
C GLY A 828 31.84 8.51 -0.93
N LYS A 829 30.55 8.70 -0.61
CA LYS A 829 29.47 7.70 -0.82
C LYS A 829 28.59 8.08 -2.02
N ALA A 830 29.18 8.70 -3.05
CA ALA A 830 28.43 9.20 -4.20
C ALA A 830 27.79 8.05 -4.99
N PRO A 831 26.52 8.18 -5.43
CA PRO A 831 25.90 7.25 -6.36
C PRO A 831 26.67 7.24 -7.68
N ILE A 832 26.69 6.07 -8.32
CA ILE A 832 27.34 5.80 -9.61
C ILE A 832 26.83 6.79 -10.66
N GLU A 833 27.75 7.56 -11.28
CA GLU A 833 27.46 8.39 -12.44
C GLU A 833 27.01 7.50 -13.61
N ALA A 834 25.80 7.74 -14.14
CA ALA A 834 25.29 7.04 -15.32
C ALA A 834 25.24 7.97 -16.54
N ARG A 835 26.23 7.74 -17.42
CA ARG A 835 26.23 7.81 -18.89
C ARG A 835 25.34 8.86 -19.59
N ASP A 836 25.97 9.97 -19.97
CA ASP A 836 25.48 10.86 -21.03
C ASP A 836 25.68 10.21 -22.40
N GLU A 837 24.58 9.96 -23.13
CA GLU A 837 24.60 9.92 -24.60
C GLU A 837 23.16 10.15 -25.15
N ALA A 838 22.77 11.42 -25.28
CA ALA A 838 21.62 11.82 -26.06
C ALA A 838 22.09 12.40 -27.41
N ASN A 839 22.05 11.57 -28.44
CA ASN A 839 22.33 11.98 -29.82
C ASN A 839 21.03 12.59 -30.40
N THR A 840 20.92 13.92 -30.44
CA THR A 840 19.70 14.61 -30.92
C THR A 840 20.01 15.63 -32.01
N THR A 841 19.38 15.47 -33.17
CA THR A 841 19.34 16.44 -34.27
C THR A 841 18.35 17.56 -33.94
N ALA A 842 18.76 18.54 -33.13
CA ALA A 842 17.94 19.71 -32.81
C ALA A 842 17.84 20.67 -34.02
N ILE A 843 16.63 21.20 -34.27
CA ILE A 843 16.32 22.06 -35.44
C ILE A 843 16.45 23.56 -35.11
N THR A 844 16.20 23.98 -33.86
CA THR A 844 16.37 25.38 -33.39
C THR A 844 17.05 25.47 -32.01
N PRO A 845 17.61 26.64 -31.64
CA PRO A 845 18.20 26.86 -30.31
C PRO A 845 17.21 26.68 -29.15
N GLU A 846 15.94 27.07 -29.30
CA GLU A 846 14.94 26.87 -28.25
C GLU A 846 14.62 25.39 -28.04
N THR A 847 14.48 24.62 -29.13
CA THR A 847 14.29 23.16 -29.05
C THR A 847 15.50 22.49 -28.40
N ALA A 848 16.71 22.90 -28.76
CA ALA A 848 17.93 22.38 -28.14
C ALA A 848 17.96 22.64 -26.62
N TYR A 849 17.55 23.83 -26.18
CA TYR A 849 17.45 24.16 -24.76
C TYR A 849 16.40 23.29 -24.05
N PHE A 850 15.21 23.13 -24.65
CA PHE A 850 14.16 22.29 -24.09
C PHE A 850 14.59 20.82 -23.96
N GLN A 851 15.31 20.27 -24.95
CA GLN A 851 15.85 18.91 -24.87
C GLN A 851 16.81 18.73 -23.70
N LYS A 852 17.70 19.70 -23.45
CA LYS A 852 18.58 19.68 -22.28
C LYS A 852 17.78 19.68 -20.98
N LEU A 853 16.78 20.56 -20.86
CA LEU A 853 15.94 20.62 -19.68
C LEU A 853 15.16 19.32 -19.45
N LYS A 854 14.67 18.69 -20.53
CA LYS A 854 14.01 17.38 -20.50
C LYS A 854 14.96 16.27 -20.05
N ALA A 855 16.20 16.26 -20.57
CA ALA A 855 17.23 15.31 -20.14
C ALA A 855 17.59 15.50 -18.65
N VAL A 856 17.67 16.74 -18.18
CA VAL A 856 17.86 17.04 -16.75
C VAL A 856 16.70 16.55 -15.91
N ALA A 857 15.44 16.76 -16.35
CA ALA A 857 14.28 16.22 -15.66
C ALA A 857 14.28 14.69 -15.57
N ASP A 858 14.68 14.01 -16.65
CA ASP A 858 14.86 12.56 -16.68
C ASP A 858 15.98 12.09 -15.73
N HIS A 859 17.10 12.81 -15.68
CA HIS A 859 18.16 12.52 -14.72
C HIS A 859 17.68 12.71 -13.27
N MET A 860 16.88 13.75 -12.99
CA MET A 860 16.28 13.96 -11.66
C MET A 860 15.30 12.84 -11.28
N PHE A 861 14.54 12.29 -12.25
CA PHE A 861 13.70 11.11 -12.05
C PHE A 861 14.52 9.92 -11.59
N HIS A 862 15.55 9.57 -12.36
CA HIS A 862 16.42 8.43 -12.08
C HIS A 862 17.16 8.62 -10.75
N TYR A 863 17.57 9.84 -10.43
CA TYR A 863 18.18 10.16 -9.14
C TYR A 863 17.24 9.83 -7.97
N LYS A 864 15.95 10.19 -8.05
CA LYS A 864 14.96 9.88 -7.00
C LYS A 864 14.72 8.37 -6.85
N HIS A 865 14.75 7.63 -7.96
CA HIS A 865 14.43 6.21 -7.99
C HIS A 865 15.66 5.30 -7.89
N GLY A 866 16.84 5.86 -7.58
CA GLY A 866 18.04 5.10 -7.26
C GLY A 866 18.04 4.54 -5.83
N ASP A 867 19.17 3.95 -5.43
CA ASP A 867 19.29 3.13 -4.21
C ASP A 867 19.23 3.91 -2.89
N ARG A 868 19.19 5.25 -2.94
CA ARG A 868 19.33 6.10 -1.75
C ARG A 868 18.01 6.32 -0.99
N GLY A 869 16.91 5.80 -1.50
CA GLY A 869 15.57 6.04 -0.97
C GLY A 869 14.92 7.30 -1.57
N ARG A 870 13.60 7.25 -1.76
CA ARG A 870 12.86 8.20 -2.60
C ARG A 870 12.67 9.59 -1.98
N ASN A 871 12.64 9.70 -0.65
CA ASN A 871 12.19 10.90 0.07
C ASN A 871 13.30 11.58 0.90
N THR A 872 14.56 11.41 0.52
CA THR A 872 15.73 11.97 1.23
C THR A 872 15.66 13.49 1.40
N TRP A 873 15.06 14.20 0.44
CA TRP A 873 14.90 15.66 0.43
C TRP A 873 14.16 16.21 1.65
N GLN A 874 13.34 15.40 2.34
CA GLN A 874 12.58 15.81 3.52
C GLN A 874 13.47 16.23 4.71
N LEU A 875 14.76 15.85 4.68
CA LEU A 875 15.77 16.17 5.69
C LEU A 875 16.73 17.30 5.25
N GLY A 876 16.56 17.88 4.06
CA GLY A 876 17.51 18.85 3.50
C GLY A 876 17.56 20.19 4.23
N GLN A 877 16.42 20.69 4.72
CA GLN A 877 16.35 21.88 5.58
C GLN A 877 16.42 21.46 7.05
N HIS A 878 17.50 21.79 7.74
CA HIS A 878 17.76 21.35 9.13
C HIS A 878 18.07 22.48 10.13
N GLY A 879 18.09 23.73 9.67
CA GLY A 879 18.38 24.90 10.51
C GLY A 879 17.15 25.47 11.21
N GLY A 880 17.26 26.75 11.62
CA GLY A 880 16.17 27.47 12.29
C GLY A 880 16.11 27.26 13.81
N GLN A 881 17.14 26.69 14.43
CA GLN A 881 17.22 26.58 15.88
C GLN A 881 17.16 27.98 16.53
N GLY A 882 16.23 28.16 17.47
CA GLY A 882 15.95 29.44 18.12
C GLY A 882 14.86 30.28 17.44
N GLU A 883 14.37 29.86 16.27
CA GLU A 883 13.22 30.49 15.61
C GLU A 883 11.88 29.99 16.21
N PRO A 884 10.77 30.75 16.03
CA PRO A 884 9.44 30.26 16.37
C PRO A 884 9.10 28.96 15.63
N PHE A 885 8.39 28.05 16.30
CA PHE A 885 7.92 26.78 15.72
C PHE A 885 9.05 25.87 15.17
N TYR A 886 10.28 26.03 15.66
CA TYR A 886 11.39 25.14 15.33
C TYR A 886 11.13 23.70 15.80
N TYR A 887 11.36 22.76 14.89
CA TYR A 887 11.45 21.32 15.16
C TYR A 887 12.69 20.76 14.47
N PRO A 888 13.45 19.86 15.12
CA PRO A 888 14.53 19.15 14.45
C PRO A 888 14.00 18.37 13.24
N ALA A 889 14.60 18.54 12.06
CA ALA A 889 14.16 17.88 10.83
C ALA A 889 14.06 16.36 10.96
N ARG A 890 15.05 15.74 11.63
CA ARG A 890 15.05 14.32 12.00
C ARG A 890 13.81 13.91 12.79
N GLY A 891 13.43 14.71 13.79
CA GLY A 891 12.26 14.42 14.62
C GLY A 891 10.94 14.50 13.84
N ILE A 892 10.84 15.42 12.87
CA ILE A 892 9.66 15.48 11.98
C ILE A 892 9.61 14.24 11.08
N ALA A 893 10.74 13.82 10.51
CA ALA A 893 10.81 12.61 9.68
C ALA A 893 10.43 11.36 10.46
N GLU A 894 11.04 11.13 11.63
CA GLU A 894 10.76 10.00 12.51
C GLU A 894 9.29 9.96 12.93
N ALA A 895 8.71 11.10 13.33
CA ALA A 895 7.29 11.18 13.66
C ALA A 895 6.38 10.84 12.46
N THR A 896 6.79 11.22 11.24
CA THR A 896 6.04 10.89 10.01
C THR A 896 6.10 9.40 9.71
N GLU A 897 7.26 8.77 9.88
CA GLU A 897 7.46 7.33 9.71
C GLU A 897 6.63 6.52 10.72
N LEU A 898 6.66 6.91 12.00
CA LEU A 898 5.84 6.28 13.04
C LEU A 898 4.34 6.37 12.73
N LEU A 899 3.86 7.54 12.31
CA LEU A 899 2.45 7.70 11.90
C LEU A 899 2.12 6.89 10.64
N THR A 900 3.09 6.73 9.75
CA THR A 900 2.94 5.91 8.54
C THR A 900 2.76 4.43 8.90
N GLU A 901 3.58 3.88 9.79
CA GLU A 901 3.41 2.49 10.24
C GLU A 901 2.13 2.29 11.03
N ALA A 902 1.78 3.24 11.92
CA ALA A 902 0.50 3.21 12.61
C ALA A 902 -0.68 3.20 11.62
N GLY A 903 -0.58 3.96 10.52
CA GLY A 903 -1.56 3.95 9.43
C GLY A 903 -1.66 2.60 8.71
N ARG A 904 -0.52 1.98 8.40
CA ARG A 904 -0.49 0.62 7.82
C ARG A 904 -1.19 -0.38 8.75
N GLU A 905 -0.99 -0.26 10.05
CA GLU A 905 -1.65 -1.13 11.02
C GLU A 905 -3.16 -0.89 11.11
N VAL A 906 -3.60 0.38 11.09
CA VAL A 906 -5.03 0.72 10.99
C VAL A 906 -5.64 0.12 9.73
N PHE A 907 -4.99 0.26 8.57
CA PHE A 907 -5.43 -0.33 7.31
C PHE A 907 -5.59 -1.86 7.42
N ARG A 908 -4.57 -2.54 7.96
CA ARG A 908 -4.57 -3.99 8.18
C ARG A 908 -5.78 -4.45 9.00
N ARG A 909 -6.05 -3.77 10.12
CA ARG A 909 -7.19 -4.10 11.00
C ARG A 909 -8.53 -3.73 10.40
N LYS A 910 -8.60 -2.60 9.69
CA LYS A 910 -9.82 -2.14 9.02
C LYS A 910 -10.29 -3.15 8.00
N TRP A 911 -9.38 -3.69 7.20
CA TRP A 911 -9.76 -4.58 6.10
C TRP A 911 -9.57 -6.05 6.39
N GLY A 912 -8.90 -6.40 7.49
CA GLY A 912 -8.44 -7.75 7.72
C GLY A 912 -7.60 -8.27 6.55
N HIS A 913 -6.82 -7.39 5.89
CA HIS A 913 -5.90 -7.73 4.81
C HIS A 913 -4.63 -6.86 4.82
N ARG A 914 -3.47 -7.38 4.37
CA ARG A 914 -2.17 -6.67 4.46
C ARG A 914 -1.83 -5.77 3.29
N ASP A 915 -2.34 -6.09 2.10
CA ASP A 915 -1.92 -5.48 0.85
C ASP A 915 -3.05 -4.66 0.21
N CYS A 916 -2.74 -4.00 -0.89
CA CYS A 916 -3.68 -3.12 -1.59
C CYS A 916 -4.73 -3.87 -2.43
N ASP A 917 -4.59 -5.19 -2.59
CA ASP A 917 -5.52 -6.02 -3.38
C ASP A 917 -6.77 -6.42 -2.59
N LEU A 918 -7.50 -5.40 -2.13
CA LEU A 918 -8.69 -5.58 -1.31
C LEU A 918 -9.83 -6.29 -2.07
N ILE A 919 -9.94 -6.08 -3.39
CA ILE A 919 -11.08 -6.56 -4.18
C ILE A 919 -10.83 -7.95 -4.76
N ALA A 920 -9.74 -8.13 -5.54
CA ALA A 920 -9.51 -9.40 -6.23
C ALA A 920 -8.84 -10.42 -5.29
N GLY A 921 -7.86 -9.98 -4.51
CA GLY A 921 -7.09 -10.80 -3.58
C GLY A 921 -7.87 -11.16 -2.33
N ALA A 922 -8.51 -10.17 -1.69
CA ALA A 922 -9.22 -10.36 -0.42
C ALA A 922 -10.75 -10.44 -0.54
N GLY A 923 -11.33 -10.23 -1.73
CA GLY A 923 -12.78 -10.32 -1.94
C GLY A 923 -13.61 -9.32 -1.11
N ARG A 924 -13.00 -8.23 -0.65
CA ARG A 924 -13.63 -7.24 0.24
C ARG A 924 -14.65 -6.40 -0.52
N LYS A 925 -15.71 -6.04 0.19
CA LYS A 925 -16.77 -5.13 -0.24
C LYS A 925 -16.72 -3.85 0.58
N TYR A 926 -17.40 -2.82 0.08
CA TYR A 926 -17.44 -1.51 0.73
C TYR A 926 -17.84 -1.58 2.21
N ASP A 927 -18.83 -2.40 2.56
CA ASP A 927 -19.37 -2.50 3.93
C ASP A 927 -18.53 -3.38 4.89
N ASP A 928 -17.48 -4.04 4.39
CA ASP A 928 -16.65 -4.96 5.17
C ASP A 928 -15.65 -4.24 6.10
N GLN A 929 -15.51 -2.92 5.94
CA GLN A 929 -14.67 -2.07 6.79
C GLN A 929 -14.94 -2.31 8.28
N TRP A 930 -13.90 -2.70 9.01
CA TRP A 930 -13.89 -3.03 10.44
C TRP A 930 -14.71 -4.26 10.84
N ARG A 931 -15.08 -5.14 9.90
CA ARG A 931 -15.95 -6.31 10.16
C ARG A 931 -15.29 -7.65 9.87
N VAL A 932 -14.18 -7.66 9.16
CA VAL A 932 -13.51 -8.89 8.72
C VAL A 932 -12.36 -9.23 9.64
N ALA A 933 -12.21 -10.52 9.94
CA ALA A 933 -11.02 -11.02 10.63
C ALA A 933 -9.79 -10.90 9.72
N LYS A 934 -8.60 -10.86 10.33
CA LYS A 934 -7.33 -10.94 9.60
C LYS A 934 -7.27 -12.23 8.78
N ASP A 935 -6.77 -12.13 7.56
CA ASP A 935 -6.53 -13.27 6.65
C ASP A 935 -5.07 -13.74 6.62
N TRP A 936 -4.27 -13.29 7.60
CA TRP A 936 -2.90 -13.72 7.83
C TRP A 936 -2.69 -14.14 9.29
N GLU A 937 -1.65 -14.93 9.53
CA GLU A 937 -1.22 -15.36 10.87
C GLU A 937 -0.35 -14.31 11.55
#